data_AF-A0A1S3SZM9-F1
#
_entry.id   AF-A0A1S3SZM9-F1
#
_cell.length_a   1.000
_cell.length_b   1.000
_cell.length_c   1.000
_cell.angle_alpha   90.00
_cell.angle_beta   90.00
_cell.angle_gamma   90.00
#
_symmetry.space_group_name_H-M   'P 1'
#
loop_
_entity.id
_entity.type
_entity.pdbx_description
1 polymer ?
#
loop_
_entity_poly.entity_id
_entity_poly.type
_entity_poly.pdbx_seq_one_letter_code
_entity_poly.pdbx_strand_id
1 'polypeptide(L)'
;MEEDMEIDRNVIGILGEDIFLRCQYLGQNDITDASWKRPDSRMKRSMKKLTGYKNNKAFSKDPDFSAPASPTNLTVKMRVSTLEAQGEYTCVFATDEEEITNSMFLTVLARPDIHTVVTEDTDNATHYQSVTCSATNGKPMALIRWEINGSPPTDNSSVEMRNTSYTNGTATMTSILRFPTHLQDQDRVTCVVQHPTLPDPTTHVTVGVETFMAPNVTIETYLVLEDGEEFWVVTCGAAGGRPRADITLVLPNQETSSMLQKEVVMDAADTLVRSYRFPAELHEGENITCLFDHPKFPHRELRTTTLPAFYLSAVRLLNPGLADSSYKRQAVESVVLVEGQSNITIGLEVVGDVPRYSIVCTKEEQSLPEGVEVIGSVLTLQGPVELHHAGLYECEASYYSHRASVLLDIAINPQVKQSVTVPPSIRIDVQDRLGDRFIECLAADSVPVANVSWVLPEGVSGPSWSSLTSHNGTYSVSSVLVLPACSAQELSMECVIDHSVFVLPERRQITIPVCAPPNITIQSSSEWEEDVAYTLVQCTVDSVGPAATISWSVGDSDNSTSQLKEGQEQVQGQPEHHANGSVTVCSVLRLPTSIFSGQNVTCVVDQLGLERPERRGILLRGLESPVMRVFVARQSRSLWLAVCEYRGDGIRAHLSWVLPDNTTGHISFRSGYEGVRVLTNLTYEFPLALHEGQDLICLIQNHHGLKERRTVHVPRYYISSVRVLNQTTPLYKPYGDEFVIHRMSLKENFQNQRILLKVYGSVPTYNLTCHRNDGSLVQMDGGALLFQSKVTEQDAGLYTCHASFYHHKASVLIQVEVTSENQQLMMVFIVCFSSAAAITILLIVTLCVFCKINGGDRPASKSCKKRESLAPLTSLTQDLCSPELRKEKAAVTVPGGGGQEYNQLLSYSIVIDARSTV
;
A
#
# COMPACT_ATOMS: atom_id res chain seq x y z
N MET A 1 -15.93 -23.65 57.45
CA MET A 1 -14.51 -24.02 57.20
C MET A 1 -14.09 -23.96 55.73
N GLU A 2 -14.93 -24.29 54.73
CA GLU A 2 -14.64 -23.95 53.30
C GLU A 2 -15.48 -22.75 52.79
N GLU A 3 -16.48 -22.29 53.55
CA GLU A 3 -17.34 -21.14 53.19
C GLU A 3 -16.77 -19.77 53.60
N ASP A 4 -15.77 -19.75 54.49
CA ASP A 4 -15.29 -18.54 55.18
C ASP A 4 -14.25 -17.74 54.37
N MET A 5 -13.97 -18.13 53.11
CA MET A 5 -12.96 -17.50 52.26
C MET A 5 -13.19 -17.76 50.77
N GLU A 6 -13.06 -16.71 49.95
CA GLU A 6 -13.10 -16.78 48.48
C GLU A 6 -11.68 -16.65 47.91
N ILE A 7 -11.27 -17.59 47.04
CA ILE A 7 -9.94 -17.64 46.38
C ILE A 7 -10.05 -18.24 44.97
N ASP A 8 -9.35 -17.64 44.00
CA ASP A 8 -9.32 -18.12 42.62
C ASP A 8 -8.34 -19.31 42.48
N ARG A 9 -8.85 -20.55 42.47
CA ARG A 9 -8.01 -21.78 42.61
C ARG A 9 -6.94 -21.99 41.52
N ASN A 10 -7.18 -21.53 40.30
CA ASN A 10 -6.24 -21.65 39.17
C ASN A 10 -6.13 -20.29 38.49
N VAL A 11 -4.92 -19.74 38.41
CA VAL A 11 -4.64 -18.47 37.71
C VAL A 11 -3.56 -18.68 36.67
N ILE A 12 -3.72 -18.05 35.50
CA ILE A 12 -2.74 -18.04 34.43
C ILE A 12 -2.10 -16.65 34.40
N GLY A 13 -0.77 -16.59 34.40
CA GLY A 13 -0.01 -15.36 34.25
C GLY A 13 0.99 -15.44 33.10
N ILE A 14 1.16 -14.32 32.39
CA ILE A 14 2.15 -14.19 31.31
C ILE A 14 3.42 -13.57 31.90
N LEU A 15 4.58 -14.16 31.61
CA LEU A 15 5.89 -13.67 32.05
C LEU A 15 6.09 -12.20 31.67
N GLY A 16 6.43 -11.36 32.65
CA GLY A 16 6.60 -9.91 32.50
C GLY A 16 5.31 -9.08 32.69
N GLU A 17 4.13 -9.70 32.67
CA GLU A 17 2.85 -9.02 32.87
C GLU A 17 2.43 -9.02 34.36
N ASP A 18 1.46 -8.16 34.68
CA ASP A 18 0.93 -8.01 36.04
C ASP A 18 -0.42 -8.73 36.18
N ILE A 19 -0.55 -9.63 37.14
CA ILE A 19 -1.78 -10.36 37.48
C ILE A 19 -2.34 -9.94 38.85
N PHE A 20 -3.55 -10.39 39.17
CA PHE A 20 -4.15 -10.23 40.49
C PHE A 20 -4.35 -11.60 41.14
N LEU A 21 -3.80 -11.81 42.34
CA LEU A 21 -4.10 -12.98 43.16
C LEU A 21 -5.23 -12.60 44.11
N ARG A 22 -6.45 -13.11 43.85
CA ARG A 22 -7.63 -12.80 44.67
C ARG A 22 -7.72 -13.74 45.86
N CYS A 23 -7.82 -13.16 47.06
CA CYS A 23 -8.17 -13.89 48.27
C CYS A 23 -8.89 -12.97 49.26
N GLN A 24 -10.07 -13.38 49.74
CA GLN A 24 -10.97 -12.56 50.55
C GLN A 24 -11.58 -13.40 51.69
N TYR A 25 -11.48 -12.92 52.93
CA TYR A 25 -12.12 -13.53 54.09
C TYR A 25 -13.60 -13.13 54.15
N LEU A 26 -14.46 -14.13 54.38
CA LEU A 26 -15.92 -13.99 54.44
C LEU A 26 -16.49 -14.29 55.84
N GLY A 27 -15.69 -14.85 56.74
CA GLY A 27 -16.08 -15.11 58.12
C GLY A 27 -16.23 -13.83 58.97
N GLN A 28 -16.64 -14.01 60.24
CA GLN A 28 -17.04 -12.91 61.12
C GLN A 28 -16.03 -12.59 62.24
N ASN A 29 -14.95 -13.38 62.37
CA ASN A 29 -13.95 -13.22 63.43
C ASN A 29 -12.91 -12.15 63.07
N ASP A 30 -12.38 -11.45 64.08
CA ASP A 30 -11.31 -10.47 63.87
C ASP A 30 -10.00 -11.15 63.46
N ILE A 31 -9.30 -10.54 62.49
CA ILE A 31 -8.07 -11.09 61.89
C ILE A 31 -6.82 -10.44 62.49
N THR A 32 -5.96 -11.26 63.09
CA THR A 32 -4.75 -10.83 63.82
C THR A 32 -3.49 -10.78 62.93
N ASP A 33 -3.37 -11.74 62.00
CA ASP A 33 -2.32 -11.83 60.98
C ASP A 33 -2.93 -12.43 59.70
N ALA A 34 -2.73 -11.78 58.56
CA ALA A 34 -3.24 -12.20 57.26
C ALA A 34 -2.06 -12.23 56.28
N SER A 35 -1.81 -13.32 55.57
CA SER A 35 -0.66 -13.38 54.67
C SER A 35 -0.78 -14.38 53.52
N TRP A 36 -0.30 -13.98 52.36
CA TRP A 36 0.12 -14.92 51.32
C TRP A 36 1.42 -15.60 51.74
N LYS A 37 1.41 -16.93 51.73
CA LYS A 37 2.51 -17.82 52.06
C LYS A 37 2.89 -18.64 50.80
N ARG A 38 4.18 -18.86 50.55
CA ARG A 38 4.69 -19.76 49.49
C ARG A 38 5.80 -20.67 50.05
N PRO A 39 5.93 -21.93 49.60
CA PRO A 39 7.04 -22.80 50.02
C PRO A 39 8.41 -22.15 49.79
N ASP A 40 9.29 -22.19 50.79
CA ASP A 40 10.63 -21.62 50.71
C ASP A 40 11.56 -22.50 49.87
N SER A 41 12.12 -21.94 48.79
CA SER A 41 13.00 -22.66 47.87
C SER A 41 14.32 -23.14 48.51
N ARG A 42 14.78 -22.48 49.59
CA ARG A 42 15.98 -22.87 50.34
C ARG A 42 15.67 -23.91 51.42
N MET A 43 14.44 -23.91 51.93
CA MET A 43 14.01 -24.72 53.09
C MET A 43 12.61 -25.30 52.85
N LYS A 44 12.51 -26.39 52.08
CA LYS A 44 11.26 -27.01 51.56
C LYS A 44 10.15 -27.37 52.58
N ARG A 45 10.36 -27.18 53.89
CA ARG A 45 9.35 -27.35 54.96
C ARG A 45 8.93 -26.01 55.61
N SER A 46 9.44 -24.89 55.13
CA SER A 46 9.15 -23.54 55.60
C SER A 46 8.24 -22.81 54.60
N MET A 47 7.39 -21.92 55.11
CA MET A 47 6.49 -21.09 54.30
C MET A 47 6.91 -19.61 54.39
N LYS A 48 7.45 -19.09 53.29
CA LYS A 48 7.83 -17.68 53.14
C LYS A 48 6.56 -16.82 53.08
N LYS A 49 6.33 -15.95 54.08
CA LYS A 49 5.32 -14.87 53.98
C LYS A 49 5.77 -13.84 52.94
N LEU A 50 4.96 -13.64 51.90
CA LEU A 50 5.25 -12.73 50.78
C LEU A 50 4.72 -11.33 51.06
N THR A 51 3.41 -11.21 51.23
CA THR A 51 2.67 -9.95 51.45
C THR A 51 1.46 -10.21 52.34
N GLY A 52 0.96 -9.21 53.06
CA GLY A 52 -0.04 -9.43 54.11
C GLY A 52 -0.36 -8.23 54.99
N TYR A 53 -1.12 -8.49 56.05
CA TYR A 53 -1.33 -7.63 57.22
C TYR A 53 -0.79 -8.31 58.48
N LYS A 54 -0.18 -7.54 59.37
CA LYS A 54 0.13 -7.99 60.74
C LYS A 54 0.03 -6.82 61.71
N ASN A 55 -0.54 -7.04 62.90
CA ASN A 55 -0.76 -6.01 63.91
C ASN A 55 -1.49 -4.77 63.31
N ASN A 56 -2.53 -5.03 62.50
CA ASN A 56 -3.28 -4.05 61.73
C ASN A 56 -2.46 -3.13 60.78
N LYS A 57 -1.25 -3.56 60.37
CA LYS A 57 -0.42 -2.86 59.39
C LYS A 57 -0.12 -3.74 58.17
N ALA A 58 -0.31 -3.18 56.98
CA ALA A 58 0.05 -3.83 55.73
C ALA A 58 1.58 -3.98 55.59
N PHE A 59 2.02 -5.08 54.99
CA PHE A 59 3.40 -5.32 54.61
C PHE A 59 3.47 -6.00 53.24
N SER A 60 4.51 -5.67 52.46
CA SER A 60 5.05 -6.58 51.45
C SER A 60 6.53 -6.81 51.73
N LYS A 61 6.97 -8.06 51.61
CA LYS A 61 8.37 -8.51 51.77
C LYS A 61 8.97 -8.97 50.44
N ASP A 62 8.19 -8.92 49.37
CA ASP A 62 8.53 -9.46 48.06
C ASP A 62 8.20 -8.39 47.00
N PRO A 63 9.19 -7.86 46.25
CA PRO A 63 9.01 -6.66 45.43
C PRO A 63 8.04 -6.85 44.26
N ASP A 64 7.79 -8.10 43.85
CA ASP A 64 6.80 -8.44 42.83
C ASP A 64 5.35 -8.28 43.33
N PHE A 65 5.12 -8.10 44.63
CA PHE A 65 3.80 -8.09 45.26
C PHE A 65 3.42 -6.73 45.85
N SER A 66 2.21 -6.25 45.50
CA SER A 66 1.59 -5.12 46.18
C SER A 66 1.31 -5.44 47.65
N ALA A 67 1.19 -4.38 48.46
CA ALA A 67 0.50 -4.50 49.74
C ALA A 67 -1.00 -4.84 49.48
N PRO A 68 -1.65 -5.66 50.33
CA PRO A 68 -3.10 -5.84 50.34
C PRO A 68 -3.83 -4.60 50.86
N ALA A 69 -5.16 -4.55 50.66
CA ALA A 69 -5.98 -3.36 50.95
C ALA A 69 -6.65 -3.36 52.35
N SER A 70 -6.87 -4.53 52.95
CA SER A 70 -7.35 -4.68 54.33
C SER A 70 -6.93 -6.04 54.91
N PRO A 71 -6.92 -6.26 56.24
CA PRO A 71 -6.61 -7.57 56.82
C PRO A 71 -7.59 -8.68 56.40
N THR A 72 -8.79 -8.34 55.92
CA THR A 72 -9.79 -9.28 55.38
C THR A 72 -9.75 -9.42 53.85
N ASN A 73 -9.06 -8.52 53.13
CA ASN A 73 -8.96 -8.54 51.67
C ASN A 73 -7.48 -8.59 51.25
N LEU A 74 -6.97 -9.81 51.16
CA LEU A 74 -5.62 -10.14 50.69
C LEU A 74 -5.51 -10.14 49.15
N THR A 75 -6.48 -9.56 48.42
CA THR A 75 -6.33 -9.41 46.96
C THR A 75 -5.16 -8.48 46.66
N VAL A 76 -4.15 -9.00 45.96
CA VAL A 76 -2.90 -8.29 45.66
C VAL A 76 -2.56 -8.35 44.18
N LYS A 77 -1.94 -7.28 43.69
CA LYS A 77 -1.32 -7.25 42.37
C LYS A 77 0.05 -7.92 42.46
N MET A 78 0.33 -8.87 41.58
CA MET A 78 1.59 -9.58 41.47
C MET A 78 2.17 -9.38 40.07
N ARG A 79 3.45 -9.02 39.96
CA ARG A 79 4.18 -9.10 38.70
C ARG A 79 4.74 -10.50 38.50
N VAL A 80 4.58 -11.07 37.30
CA VAL A 80 5.13 -12.39 36.97
C VAL A 80 6.57 -12.22 36.45
N SER A 81 7.49 -11.80 37.33
CA SER A 81 8.87 -11.44 36.93
C SER A 81 9.76 -12.62 36.54
N THR A 82 9.40 -13.86 36.90
CA THR A 82 10.21 -15.06 36.60
C THR A 82 9.35 -16.28 36.28
N LEU A 83 9.91 -17.25 35.55
CA LEU A 83 9.28 -18.56 35.35
C LEU A 83 9.17 -19.36 36.65
N GLU A 84 10.09 -19.11 37.60
CA GLU A 84 10.05 -19.66 38.96
C GLU A 84 8.88 -19.13 39.81
N ALA A 85 8.09 -18.17 39.31
CA ALA A 85 6.80 -17.81 39.91
C ALA A 85 5.75 -18.93 39.81
N GLN A 86 5.88 -19.89 38.90
CA GLN A 86 4.92 -21.00 38.78
C GLN A 86 4.86 -21.86 40.06
N GLY A 87 3.65 -22.20 40.51
CA GLY A 87 3.43 -23.14 41.61
C GLY A 87 2.28 -22.76 42.54
N GLU A 88 2.26 -23.39 43.71
CA GLU A 88 1.25 -23.17 44.75
C GLU A 88 1.50 -21.90 45.57
N TYR A 89 0.44 -21.14 45.81
CA TYR A 89 0.38 -19.99 46.72
C TYR A 89 -0.76 -20.20 47.71
N THR A 90 -0.45 -20.17 49.00
CA THR A 90 -1.42 -20.39 50.07
C THR A 90 -1.81 -19.05 50.69
N CYS A 91 -3.09 -18.72 50.65
CA CYS A 91 -3.65 -17.62 51.40
C CYS A 91 -3.98 -18.07 52.83
N VAL A 92 -3.65 -17.25 53.83
CA VAL A 92 -3.90 -17.54 55.25
C VAL A 92 -4.44 -16.34 55.99
N PHE A 93 -5.51 -16.56 56.75
CA PHE A 93 -6.05 -15.64 57.75
C PHE A 93 -5.96 -16.30 59.14
N ALA A 94 -5.36 -15.61 60.11
CA ALA A 94 -5.30 -16.03 61.50
C ALA A 94 -6.28 -15.20 62.33
N THR A 95 -7.11 -15.88 63.12
CA THR A 95 -7.96 -15.29 64.17
C THR A 95 -7.29 -15.48 65.53
N ASP A 96 -7.96 -15.14 66.64
CA ASP A 96 -7.52 -15.53 67.98
C ASP A 96 -7.75 -17.03 68.29
N GLU A 97 -8.55 -17.73 67.50
CA GLU A 97 -8.96 -19.13 67.74
C GLU A 97 -8.34 -20.14 66.74
N GLU A 98 -8.23 -19.78 65.45
CA GLU A 98 -7.76 -20.67 64.36
C GLU A 98 -7.00 -19.95 63.21
N GLU A 99 -6.08 -20.68 62.52
CA GLU A 99 -5.57 -20.30 61.19
C GLU A 99 -6.44 -20.96 60.10
N ILE A 100 -7.11 -20.14 59.29
CA ILE A 100 -7.91 -20.53 58.13
C ILE A 100 -7.03 -20.40 56.87
N THR A 101 -6.91 -21.48 56.09
CA THR A 101 -5.95 -21.56 54.96
C THR A 101 -6.56 -22.20 53.71
N ASN A 102 -6.19 -21.70 52.53
CA ASN A 102 -6.56 -22.31 51.23
C ASN A 102 -5.55 -21.89 50.16
N SER A 103 -5.41 -22.69 49.09
CA SER A 103 -4.35 -22.55 48.09
C SER A 103 -4.89 -22.30 46.69
N MET A 104 -4.08 -21.64 45.88
CA MET A 104 -4.24 -21.51 44.43
C MET A 104 -2.97 -21.96 43.69
N PHE A 105 -3.10 -22.35 42.43
CA PHE A 105 -1.97 -22.68 41.56
C PHE A 105 -1.81 -21.63 40.46
N LEU A 106 -0.63 -21.00 40.41
CA LEU A 106 -0.24 -20.07 39.35
C LEU A 106 0.48 -20.84 38.23
N THR A 107 -0.13 -20.88 37.05
CA THR A 107 0.50 -21.36 35.81
C THR A 107 1.14 -20.18 35.08
N VAL A 108 2.45 -20.24 34.82
CA VAL A 108 3.17 -19.18 34.10
C VAL A 108 3.38 -19.57 32.64
N LEU A 109 2.86 -18.77 31.73
CA LEU A 109 3.11 -18.83 30.30
C LEU A 109 4.18 -17.81 29.89
N ALA A 110 4.83 -18.02 28.75
CA ALA A 110 5.79 -17.08 28.18
C ALA A 110 5.46 -16.84 26.71
N ARG A 111 5.40 -15.56 26.31
CA ARG A 111 5.18 -15.16 24.92
C ARG A 111 6.45 -15.46 24.11
N PRO A 112 6.34 -16.15 22.95
CA PRO A 112 7.49 -16.40 22.12
C PRO A 112 7.94 -15.13 21.39
N ASP A 113 9.24 -14.91 21.30
CA ASP A 113 9.84 -13.91 20.44
C ASP A 113 9.92 -14.47 19.01
N ILE A 114 9.17 -13.90 18.07
CA ILE A 114 9.12 -14.38 16.67
C ILE A 114 10.14 -13.60 15.83
N HIS A 115 11.02 -14.33 15.14
CA HIS A 115 11.98 -13.76 14.19
C HIS A 115 12.06 -14.59 12.90
N THR A 116 12.37 -13.91 11.80
CA THR A 116 12.45 -14.49 10.45
C THR A 116 13.75 -14.09 9.76
N VAL A 117 14.38 -15.03 9.06
CA VAL A 117 15.64 -14.83 8.32
C VAL A 117 15.50 -15.48 6.94
N VAL A 118 15.85 -14.76 5.88
CA VAL A 118 16.01 -15.33 4.53
C VAL A 118 17.48 -15.67 4.31
N THR A 119 17.75 -16.84 3.73
CA THR A 119 19.10 -17.27 3.33
C THR A 119 19.05 -17.89 1.95
N GLU A 120 20.08 -17.63 1.15
CA GLU A 120 20.25 -18.13 -0.21
C GLU A 120 21.33 -19.20 -0.28
N ASP A 121 21.11 -20.19 -1.16
CA ASP A 121 22.14 -21.16 -1.52
C ASP A 121 21.92 -21.70 -2.94
N THR A 122 22.94 -22.34 -3.50
CA THR A 122 22.92 -22.87 -4.86
C THR A 122 23.41 -24.31 -4.85
N ASP A 123 22.56 -25.23 -5.29
CA ASP A 123 22.81 -26.67 -5.33
C ASP A 123 22.58 -27.20 -6.75
N ASN A 124 23.56 -27.93 -7.29
CA ASN A 124 23.55 -28.45 -8.67
C ASN A 124 23.11 -27.40 -9.72
N ALA A 125 23.71 -26.21 -9.65
CA ALA A 125 23.42 -25.01 -10.46
C ALA A 125 21.98 -24.46 -10.35
N THR A 126 21.11 -25.04 -9.51
CA THR A 126 19.79 -24.50 -9.17
C THR A 126 19.92 -23.59 -7.96
N HIS A 127 19.39 -22.37 -8.07
CA HIS A 127 19.33 -21.42 -6.96
C HIS A 127 18.10 -21.68 -6.08
N TYR A 128 18.30 -21.65 -4.76
CA TYR A 128 17.29 -21.87 -3.74
C TYR A 128 17.26 -20.70 -2.75
N GLN A 129 16.05 -20.36 -2.29
CA GLN A 129 15.86 -19.55 -1.10
C GLN A 129 15.26 -20.39 0.03
N SER A 130 15.79 -20.16 1.22
CA SER A 130 15.37 -20.80 2.47
C SER A 130 14.91 -19.71 3.45
N VAL A 131 13.62 -19.69 3.79
CA VAL A 131 13.05 -18.78 4.78
C VAL A 131 12.97 -19.52 6.11
N THR A 132 13.76 -19.08 7.09
CA THR A 132 13.72 -19.58 8.47
C THR A 132 12.78 -18.71 9.29
N CYS A 133 11.78 -19.32 9.94
CA CYS A 133 10.91 -18.68 10.91
C CYS A 133 11.08 -19.36 12.28
N SER A 134 11.24 -18.57 13.33
CA SER A 134 11.65 -19.05 14.64
C SER A 134 10.90 -18.33 15.76
N ALA A 135 10.18 -19.10 16.57
CA ALA A 135 9.42 -18.66 17.73
C ALA A 135 10.19 -19.08 19.00
N THR A 136 11.10 -18.22 19.45
CA THR A 136 11.99 -18.45 20.59
C THR A 136 11.29 -18.31 21.94
N ASN A 137 11.73 -19.07 22.95
CA ASN A 137 11.35 -18.90 24.36
C ASN A 137 9.85 -19.05 24.72
N GLY A 138 9.01 -19.56 23.81
CA GLY A 138 7.59 -19.77 24.09
C GLY A 138 7.34 -20.79 25.21
N LYS A 139 6.29 -20.56 25.99
CA LYS A 139 5.74 -21.56 26.94
C LYS A 139 4.20 -21.50 26.92
N PRO A 140 3.49 -22.49 26.37
CA PRO A 140 3.98 -23.73 25.73
C PRO A 140 4.82 -23.48 24.45
N MET A 141 5.39 -24.53 23.87
CA MET A 141 6.03 -24.46 22.55
C MET A 141 5.03 -23.95 21.51
N ALA A 142 5.43 -22.98 20.68
CA ALA A 142 4.59 -22.46 19.60
C ALA A 142 4.53 -23.44 18.42
N LEU A 143 3.42 -23.44 17.69
CA LEU A 143 3.28 -24.15 16.41
C LEU A 143 3.57 -23.19 15.26
N ILE A 144 4.31 -23.66 14.24
CA ILE A 144 4.62 -22.92 13.02
C ILE A 144 4.10 -23.68 11.80
N ARG A 145 3.48 -22.99 10.86
CA ARG A 145 3.20 -23.46 9.49
C ARG A 145 3.60 -22.40 8.46
N TRP A 146 3.53 -22.75 7.18
CA TRP A 146 3.83 -21.87 6.05
C TRP A 146 2.62 -21.71 5.14
N GLU A 147 2.43 -20.50 4.61
CA GLU A 147 1.39 -20.13 3.65
C GLU A 147 2.00 -19.29 2.52
N ILE A 148 1.86 -19.76 1.27
CA ILE A 148 2.26 -19.08 0.02
C ILE A 148 0.97 -18.69 -0.69
N ASN A 149 0.72 -17.39 -0.91
CA ASN A 149 -0.56 -16.87 -1.44
C ASN A 149 -1.81 -17.48 -0.75
N GLY A 150 -1.78 -17.58 0.58
CA GLY A 150 -2.86 -18.17 1.40
C GLY A 150 -3.04 -19.69 1.28
N SER A 151 -2.19 -20.38 0.53
CA SER A 151 -2.21 -21.84 0.32
C SER A 151 -0.99 -22.52 0.99
N PRO A 152 -1.06 -23.81 1.35
CA PRO A 152 0.12 -24.53 1.84
C PRO A 152 1.20 -24.64 0.74
N PRO A 153 2.49 -24.87 1.09
CA PRO A 153 3.57 -25.00 0.12
C PRO A 153 3.41 -26.22 -0.81
N THR A 154 3.84 -26.07 -2.05
CA THR A 154 3.79 -27.10 -3.12
C THR A 154 4.91 -28.15 -2.96
N ASP A 155 4.72 -29.35 -3.52
CA ASP A 155 5.65 -30.50 -3.48
C ASP A 155 7.09 -30.20 -3.98
N ASN A 156 7.30 -29.11 -4.72
CA ASN A 156 8.63 -28.65 -5.15
C ASN A 156 9.39 -27.87 -4.05
N SER A 157 8.79 -27.70 -2.88
CA SER A 157 9.38 -27.05 -1.71
C SER A 157 9.52 -28.05 -0.56
N SER A 158 10.48 -27.81 0.33
CA SER A 158 10.75 -28.64 1.49
C SER A 158 10.63 -27.84 2.79
N VAL A 159 10.06 -28.46 3.82
CA VAL A 159 9.88 -27.85 5.14
C VAL A 159 10.68 -28.65 6.16
N GLU A 160 11.74 -28.05 6.70
CA GLU A 160 12.41 -28.55 7.89
C GLU A 160 11.75 -27.99 9.16
N MET A 161 11.82 -28.75 10.26
CA MET A 161 11.37 -28.30 11.58
C MET A 161 12.36 -28.77 12.65
N ARG A 162 12.82 -27.82 13.47
CA ARG A 162 13.75 -28.03 14.58
C ARG A 162 13.12 -27.45 15.85
N ASN A 163 13.18 -28.18 16.95
CA ASN A 163 12.74 -27.67 18.24
C ASN A 163 13.84 -27.84 19.30
N THR A 164 13.86 -26.93 20.27
CA THR A 164 14.71 -27.04 21.46
C THR A 164 13.87 -26.75 22.70
N SER A 165 13.98 -27.60 23.71
CA SER A 165 13.32 -27.43 25.01
C SER A 165 14.36 -27.10 26.07
N TYR A 166 14.08 -26.09 26.89
CA TYR A 166 14.99 -25.61 27.92
C TYR A 166 14.55 -26.09 29.30
N THR A 167 15.49 -26.20 30.25
CA THR A 167 15.26 -26.74 31.60
C THR A 167 14.33 -25.89 32.48
N ASN A 168 14.11 -24.63 32.12
CA ASN A 168 13.14 -23.71 32.72
C ASN A 168 11.68 -23.95 32.24
N GLY A 169 11.47 -24.86 31.28
CA GLY A 169 10.17 -25.15 30.69
C GLY A 169 9.73 -24.21 29.56
N THR A 170 10.59 -23.33 29.03
CA THR A 170 10.36 -22.70 27.72
C THR A 170 10.85 -23.60 26.59
N ALA A 171 10.42 -23.32 25.37
CA ALA A 171 10.87 -23.99 24.17
C ALA A 171 10.97 -23.01 22.98
N THR A 172 11.89 -23.30 22.08
CA THR A 172 11.98 -22.66 20.76
C THR A 172 11.47 -23.63 19.71
N MET A 173 10.61 -23.13 18.82
CA MET A 173 10.24 -23.82 17.58
C MET A 173 10.83 -23.05 16.40
N THR A 174 11.53 -23.74 15.50
CA THR A 174 12.09 -23.16 14.27
C THR A 174 11.66 -24.02 13.09
N SER A 175 11.13 -23.41 12.04
CA SER A 175 10.86 -24.08 10.77
C SER A 175 11.59 -23.35 9.63
N ILE A 176 12.01 -24.11 8.63
CA ILE A 176 12.75 -23.62 7.47
C ILE A 176 11.98 -24.08 6.23
N LEU A 177 11.43 -23.15 5.46
CA LEU A 177 10.86 -23.44 4.13
C LEU A 177 11.93 -23.17 3.06
N ARG A 178 12.33 -24.20 2.32
CA ARG A 178 13.30 -24.14 1.23
C ARG A 178 12.59 -24.41 -0.11
N PHE A 179 12.71 -23.50 -1.07
CA PHE A 179 12.14 -23.64 -2.41
C PHE A 179 13.11 -23.15 -3.50
N PRO A 180 13.05 -23.71 -4.74
CA PRO A 180 13.85 -23.24 -5.86
C PRO A 180 13.32 -21.91 -6.40
N THR A 181 14.17 -20.88 -6.45
CA THR A 181 13.77 -19.49 -6.73
C THR A 181 13.18 -19.28 -8.13
N HIS A 182 13.42 -20.21 -9.07
CA HIS A 182 12.86 -20.16 -10.42
C HIS A 182 11.38 -20.59 -10.52
N LEU A 183 10.90 -21.42 -9.58
CA LEU A 183 9.51 -21.90 -9.51
C LEU A 183 8.66 -21.10 -8.51
N GLN A 184 9.23 -20.09 -7.87
CA GLN A 184 8.50 -19.15 -7.03
C GLN A 184 8.12 -17.92 -7.84
N ASP A 185 6.81 -17.73 -8.04
CA ASP A 185 6.23 -16.55 -8.71
C ASP A 185 5.62 -15.56 -7.70
N GLN A 186 5.67 -15.85 -6.40
CA GLN A 186 5.21 -14.94 -5.34
C GLN A 186 6.40 -14.24 -4.67
N ASP A 187 6.35 -12.91 -4.59
CA ASP A 187 7.34 -12.05 -3.89
C ASP A 187 7.35 -12.25 -2.36
N ARG A 188 6.43 -13.07 -1.84
CA ARG A 188 6.09 -13.15 -0.42
C ARG A 188 5.75 -14.56 0.04
N VAL A 189 6.29 -14.92 1.20
CA VAL A 189 5.97 -16.14 1.94
C VAL A 189 5.53 -15.76 3.35
N THR A 190 4.47 -16.38 3.88
CA THR A 190 3.96 -16.11 5.23
C THR A 190 4.26 -17.26 6.17
N CYS A 191 5.01 -16.98 7.23
CA CYS A 191 5.10 -17.84 8.41
C CYS A 191 3.87 -17.59 9.29
N VAL A 192 3.20 -18.64 9.72
CA VAL A 192 2.01 -18.53 10.58
C VAL A 192 2.26 -19.24 11.90
N VAL A 193 2.29 -18.45 12.97
CA VAL A 193 2.70 -18.86 14.32
C VAL A 193 1.47 -18.88 15.24
N GLN A 194 1.24 -20.00 15.92
CA GLN A 194 0.15 -20.14 16.89
C GLN A 194 0.70 -20.31 18.32
N HIS A 195 0.23 -19.44 19.23
CA HIS A 195 0.58 -19.48 20.64
C HIS A 195 -0.48 -18.76 21.51
N PRO A 196 -0.89 -19.31 22.67
CA PRO A 196 -2.00 -18.78 23.47
C PRO A 196 -1.76 -17.45 24.19
N THR A 197 -0.59 -16.82 24.05
CA THR A 197 -0.27 -15.51 24.67
C THR A 197 -0.01 -14.38 23.67
N LEU A 198 -0.21 -14.65 22.37
CA LEU A 198 -0.23 -13.64 21.32
C LEU A 198 -1.60 -12.93 21.32
N PRO A 199 -1.69 -11.64 20.91
CA PRO A 199 -2.95 -10.88 20.96
C PRO A 199 -4.06 -11.54 20.15
N ASP A 200 -3.72 -12.01 18.95
CA ASP A 200 -4.47 -13.01 18.20
C ASP A 200 -3.77 -14.38 18.38
N PRO A 201 -4.49 -15.48 18.65
CA PRO A 201 -3.88 -16.80 18.89
C PRO A 201 -3.21 -17.41 17.64
N THR A 202 -3.28 -16.72 16.50
CA THR A 202 -2.59 -17.02 15.24
C THR A 202 -2.03 -15.71 14.68
N THR A 203 -0.72 -15.57 14.65
CA THR A 203 -0.01 -14.41 14.08
C THR A 203 0.58 -14.77 12.72
N HIS A 204 0.31 -13.94 11.71
CA HIS A 204 0.84 -14.09 10.36
C HIS A 204 2.04 -13.15 10.18
N VAL A 205 3.20 -13.69 9.82
CA VAL A 205 4.45 -12.97 9.60
C VAL A 205 4.90 -13.16 8.15
N THR A 206 4.58 -12.18 7.31
CA THR A 206 4.93 -12.20 5.88
C THR A 206 6.34 -11.68 5.65
N VAL A 207 7.15 -12.47 4.96
CA VAL A 207 8.54 -12.22 4.61
C VAL A 207 8.63 -12.02 3.09
N GLY A 208 9.40 -11.02 2.65
CA GLY A 208 9.73 -10.85 1.23
C GLY A 208 10.78 -11.86 0.78
N VAL A 209 10.63 -12.39 -0.43
CA VAL A 209 11.53 -13.35 -1.08
C VAL A 209 11.80 -12.90 -2.51
N GLU A 210 12.94 -13.27 -3.08
CA GLU A 210 13.20 -12.94 -4.48
C GLU A 210 12.53 -13.96 -5.42
N THR A 211 12.22 -13.51 -6.64
CA THR A 211 11.65 -14.32 -7.70
C THR A 211 12.46 -14.11 -8.99
N PHE A 212 12.49 -15.12 -9.85
CA PHE A 212 13.18 -14.98 -11.13
C PHE A 212 12.37 -14.08 -12.08
N MET A 213 13.02 -13.04 -12.61
CA MET A 213 12.44 -12.09 -13.56
C MET A 213 12.92 -12.42 -14.99
N ALA A 214 12.00 -12.42 -15.96
CA ALA A 214 12.35 -12.62 -17.36
C ALA A 214 13.02 -11.34 -17.93
N PRO A 215 14.19 -11.44 -18.58
CA PRO A 215 14.83 -10.29 -19.21
C PRO A 215 14.04 -9.80 -20.42
N ASN A 216 14.06 -8.48 -20.61
CA ASN A 216 13.73 -7.90 -21.91
C ASN A 216 14.97 -8.00 -22.82
N VAL A 217 14.81 -8.56 -24.02
CA VAL A 217 15.93 -8.81 -24.95
C VAL A 217 15.85 -7.93 -26.19
N THR A 218 16.98 -7.37 -26.59
CA THR A 218 17.10 -6.42 -27.70
C THR A 218 18.21 -6.82 -28.67
N ILE A 219 18.06 -6.41 -29.93
CA ILE A 219 19.09 -6.48 -30.97
C ILE A 219 19.07 -5.17 -31.76
N GLU A 220 20.24 -4.57 -31.92
CA GLU A 220 20.46 -3.27 -32.56
C GLU A 220 21.63 -3.38 -33.54
N THR A 221 21.61 -2.57 -34.61
CA THR A 221 22.63 -2.57 -35.66
C THR A 221 22.99 -1.16 -36.10
N TYR A 222 24.28 -0.87 -36.22
CA TYR A 222 24.76 0.44 -36.68
C TYR A 222 26.12 0.32 -37.40
N LEU A 223 26.40 1.25 -38.31
CA LEU A 223 27.67 1.32 -39.02
C LEU A 223 28.71 2.11 -38.19
N VAL A 224 29.97 1.66 -38.20
CA VAL A 224 31.11 2.38 -37.61
C VAL A 224 32.25 2.43 -38.62
N LEU A 225 32.86 3.60 -38.76
CA LEU A 225 34.11 3.82 -39.50
C LEU A 225 35.28 3.79 -38.51
N GLU A 226 36.20 2.82 -38.64
CA GLU A 226 37.39 2.69 -37.79
C GLU A 226 38.61 2.45 -38.70
N ASP A 227 39.67 3.26 -38.54
CA ASP A 227 40.88 3.31 -39.39
C ASP A 227 40.65 3.42 -40.93
N GLY A 228 39.44 3.77 -41.36
CA GLY A 228 39.03 3.97 -42.76
C GLY A 228 38.13 2.86 -43.34
N GLU A 229 38.11 1.71 -42.66
CA GLU A 229 37.23 0.57 -42.96
C GLU A 229 35.86 0.74 -42.27
N GLU A 230 34.79 0.27 -42.92
CA GLU A 230 33.43 0.32 -42.39
C GLU A 230 33.01 -1.05 -41.85
N PHE A 231 32.47 -1.07 -40.63
CA PHE A 231 32.00 -2.26 -39.95
C PHE A 231 30.54 -2.11 -39.52
N TRP A 232 29.72 -3.13 -39.78
CA TRP A 232 28.47 -3.30 -39.06
C TRP A 232 28.78 -3.76 -37.63
N VAL A 233 28.30 -3.00 -36.65
CA VAL A 233 28.28 -3.39 -35.24
C VAL A 233 26.89 -3.88 -34.90
N VAL A 234 26.81 -5.10 -34.38
CA VAL A 234 25.58 -5.72 -33.90
C VAL A 234 25.64 -5.82 -32.38
N THR A 235 24.73 -5.13 -31.69
CA THR A 235 24.61 -5.11 -30.23
C THR A 235 23.41 -5.94 -29.80
N CYS A 236 23.65 -6.98 -28.99
CA CYS A 236 22.60 -7.82 -28.42
C CYS A 236 22.56 -7.62 -26.89
N GLY A 237 21.41 -7.19 -26.39
CA GLY A 237 21.21 -6.79 -25.00
C GLY A 237 20.16 -7.63 -24.27
N ALA A 238 20.34 -7.83 -22.97
CA ALA A 238 19.35 -8.42 -22.08
C ALA A 238 19.29 -7.63 -20.77
N ALA A 239 18.13 -7.05 -20.46
CA ALA A 239 17.93 -6.12 -19.34
C ALA A 239 16.88 -6.62 -18.34
N GLY A 240 17.15 -6.45 -17.04
CA GLY A 240 16.20 -6.75 -15.96
C GLY A 240 15.93 -8.23 -15.70
N GLY A 241 16.73 -9.12 -16.30
CA GLY A 241 16.62 -10.56 -16.10
C GLY A 241 17.28 -11.02 -14.81
N ARG A 242 16.56 -11.78 -13.99
CA ARG A 242 17.08 -12.38 -12.75
C ARG A 242 16.91 -13.90 -12.80
N PRO A 243 17.99 -14.69 -12.84
CA PRO A 243 19.40 -14.29 -13.01
C PRO A 243 19.63 -13.63 -14.38
N ARG A 244 20.79 -13.03 -14.61
CA ARG A 244 21.15 -12.49 -15.93
C ARG A 244 21.17 -13.60 -16.98
N ALA A 245 20.64 -13.32 -18.17
CA ALA A 245 20.66 -14.25 -19.31
C ALA A 245 22.07 -14.37 -19.91
N ASP A 246 22.37 -15.52 -20.52
CA ASP A 246 23.53 -15.64 -21.43
C ASP A 246 23.12 -15.25 -22.86
N ILE A 247 24.04 -14.64 -23.62
CA ILE A 247 23.80 -14.07 -24.95
C ILE A 247 24.84 -14.64 -25.90
N THR A 248 24.43 -15.40 -26.90
CA THR A 248 25.34 -16.04 -27.86
C THR A 248 24.95 -15.72 -29.30
N LEU A 249 25.95 -15.64 -30.19
CA LEU A 249 25.73 -15.37 -31.61
C LEU A 249 25.56 -16.69 -32.39
N VAL A 250 24.60 -16.72 -33.30
CA VAL A 250 24.35 -17.81 -34.24
C VAL A 250 24.48 -17.26 -35.66
N LEU A 251 25.45 -17.79 -36.42
CA LEU A 251 25.70 -17.41 -37.81
C LEU A 251 25.40 -18.58 -38.77
N PRO A 252 25.01 -18.31 -40.03
CA PRO A 252 24.72 -19.36 -41.01
C PRO A 252 25.96 -20.16 -41.44
N ASN A 253 27.11 -19.50 -41.54
CA ASN A 253 28.37 -20.05 -42.02
C ASN A 253 29.46 -19.92 -40.94
N GLN A 254 30.29 -20.97 -40.78
CA GLN A 254 31.20 -21.11 -39.63
C GLN A 254 32.69 -20.85 -39.95
N GLU A 255 33.03 -20.48 -41.19
CA GLU A 255 34.43 -20.43 -41.68
C GLU A 255 35.01 -19.01 -41.89
N THR A 256 34.22 -17.94 -41.84
CA THR A 256 34.68 -16.55 -42.05
C THR A 256 35.22 -15.89 -40.76
N SER A 257 36.40 -16.33 -40.33
CA SER A 257 37.02 -15.87 -39.07
C SER A 257 37.78 -14.53 -39.17
N SER A 258 37.07 -13.40 -39.13
CA SER A 258 37.62 -12.06 -38.86
C SER A 258 36.87 -11.30 -37.75
N MET A 259 36.10 -12.01 -36.94
CA MET A 259 35.20 -11.43 -35.93
C MET A 259 35.96 -10.85 -34.72
N LEU A 260 35.89 -9.53 -34.53
CA LEU A 260 36.28 -8.89 -33.28
C LEU A 260 35.09 -8.89 -32.31
N GLN A 261 34.96 -9.93 -31.49
CA GLN A 261 34.01 -9.94 -30.37
C GLN A 261 34.50 -8.98 -29.29
N LYS A 262 33.66 -8.00 -28.91
CA LYS A 262 33.96 -7.03 -27.86
C LYS A 262 32.86 -7.10 -26.80
N GLU A 263 33.18 -7.67 -25.65
CA GLU A 263 32.26 -7.72 -24.52
C GLU A 263 32.28 -6.36 -23.80
N VAL A 264 31.11 -5.71 -23.73
CA VAL A 264 30.96 -4.36 -23.15
C VAL A 264 29.91 -4.43 -22.05
N VAL A 265 30.35 -4.85 -20.87
CA VAL A 265 29.52 -4.79 -19.66
C VAL A 265 29.38 -3.34 -19.23
N MET A 266 28.25 -2.72 -19.57
CA MET A 266 27.89 -1.40 -19.06
C MET A 266 27.33 -1.54 -17.64
N ASP A 267 27.85 -0.74 -16.69
CA ASP A 267 27.52 -0.83 -15.26
C ASP A 267 26.17 -0.15 -14.92
N ALA A 268 25.14 -0.48 -15.71
CA ALA A 268 23.78 0.07 -15.62
C ALA A 268 22.82 -0.94 -14.96
N ALA A 269 23.10 -1.21 -13.69
CA ALA A 269 22.28 -1.92 -12.69
C ALA A 269 21.86 -3.39 -12.95
N ASP A 270 21.35 -3.76 -14.13
CA ASP A 270 20.89 -5.14 -14.42
C ASP A 270 20.85 -5.47 -15.94
N THR A 271 21.75 -4.87 -16.74
CA THR A 271 21.80 -5.03 -18.21
C THR A 271 23.11 -5.67 -18.70
N LEU A 272 23.03 -6.78 -19.43
CA LEU A 272 24.17 -7.39 -20.13
C LEU A 272 24.10 -7.05 -21.62
N VAL A 273 25.23 -6.67 -22.24
CA VAL A 273 25.34 -6.38 -23.68
C VAL A 273 26.57 -7.08 -24.26
N ARG A 274 26.42 -7.72 -25.42
CA ARG A 274 27.53 -8.22 -26.24
C ARG A 274 27.52 -7.56 -27.62
N SER A 275 28.70 -7.12 -28.07
CA SER A 275 28.89 -6.45 -29.36
C SER A 275 29.74 -7.31 -30.30
N TYR A 276 29.26 -7.46 -31.53
CA TYR A 276 29.92 -8.19 -32.61
C TYR A 276 30.19 -7.25 -33.78
N ARG A 277 31.31 -7.46 -34.49
CA ARG A 277 31.79 -6.61 -35.60
C ARG A 277 31.91 -7.44 -36.88
N PHE A 278 31.40 -6.91 -37.98
CA PHE A 278 31.37 -7.52 -39.31
C PHE A 278 31.83 -6.50 -40.36
N PRO A 279 32.78 -6.81 -41.27
CA PRO A 279 33.14 -5.90 -42.36
C PRO A 279 31.94 -5.60 -43.27
N ALA A 280 31.68 -4.32 -43.56
CA ALA A 280 30.45 -3.90 -44.23
C ALA A 280 30.30 -4.48 -45.66
N GLU A 281 31.40 -4.47 -46.44
CA GLU A 281 31.47 -4.98 -47.82
C GLU A 281 31.24 -6.50 -47.94
N LEU A 282 31.48 -7.27 -46.88
CA LEU A 282 31.40 -8.75 -46.91
C LEU A 282 30.07 -9.31 -46.40
N HIS A 283 29.29 -8.51 -45.66
CA HIS A 283 28.07 -8.95 -44.97
C HIS A 283 26.83 -8.12 -45.35
N GLU A 284 26.85 -7.45 -46.51
CA GLU A 284 25.69 -6.76 -47.08
C GLU A 284 24.48 -7.70 -47.17
N GLY A 285 23.35 -7.34 -46.52
CA GLY A 285 22.13 -8.14 -46.57
C GLY A 285 22.11 -9.43 -45.73
N GLU A 286 23.14 -9.73 -44.92
CA GLU A 286 23.16 -10.98 -44.14
C GLU A 286 22.22 -10.99 -42.91
N ASN A 287 21.70 -12.18 -42.59
CA ASN A 287 20.83 -12.42 -41.44
C ASN A 287 21.65 -12.83 -40.20
N ILE A 288 21.76 -11.92 -39.23
CA ILE A 288 22.52 -12.12 -37.99
C ILE A 288 21.56 -12.46 -36.84
N THR A 289 21.83 -13.52 -36.08
CA THR A 289 20.94 -14.00 -35.01
C THR A 289 21.62 -14.07 -33.66
N CYS A 290 20.98 -13.51 -32.63
CA CYS A 290 21.37 -13.68 -31.23
C CYS A 290 20.41 -14.64 -30.51
N LEU A 291 21.00 -15.47 -29.66
CA LEU A 291 20.38 -16.55 -28.88
C LEU A 291 20.52 -16.24 -27.39
N PHE A 292 19.39 -16.14 -26.70
CA PHE A 292 19.30 -15.75 -25.29
C PHE A 292 18.86 -16.95 -24.43
N ASP A 293 19.65 -17.31 -23.42
CA ASP A 293 19.36 -18.42 -22.52
C ASP A 293 19.01 -17.91 -21.11
N HIS A 294 17.82 -18.26 -20.61
CA HIS A 294 17.31 -17.79 -19.31
C HIS A 294 16.26 -18.76 -18.71
N PRO A 295 16.28 -19.03 -17.38
CA PRO A 295 15.36 -20.02 -16.79
C PRO A 295 13.86 -19.67 -16.77
N LYS A 296 13.45 -18.43 -17.09
CA LYS A 296 12.03 -18.07 -17.34
C LYS A 296 11.61 -18.22 -18.80
N PHE A 297 12.54 -18.43 -19.74
CA PHE A 297 12.20 -18.76 -21.12
C PHE A 297 11.98 -20.28 -21.25
N PRO A 298 10.83 -20.76 -21.79
CA PRO A 298 10.56 -22.20 -21.89
C PRO A 298 11.49 -22.90 -22.90
N HIS A 299 11.94 -22.16 -23.91
CA HIS A 299 12.99 -22.50 -24.86
C HIS A 299 13.84 -21.23 -25.05
N ARG A 300 15.13 -21.38 -25.41
CA ARG A 300 16.02 -20.24 -25.66
C ARG A 300 15.41 -19.27 -26.69
N GLU A 301 15.42 -17.99 -26.39
CA GLU A 301 14.84 -16.98 -27.27
C GLU A 301 15.83 -16.62 -28.40
N LEU A 302 15.30 -16.41 -29.61
CA LEU A 302 16.07 -16.09 -30.81
C LEU A 302 15.61 -14.73 -31.35
N ARG A 303 16.55 -13.81 -31.58
CA ARG A 303 16.31 -12.54 -32.27
C ARG A 303 17.24 -12.42 -33.48
N THR A 304 16.64 -12.34 -34.66
CA THR A 304 17.34 -12.16 -35.93
C THR A 304 17.16 -10.73 -36.42
N THR A 305 18.22 -10.14 -36.94
CA THR A 305 18.23 -8.87 -37.67
C THR A 305 18.87 -9.08 -39.04
N THR A 306 18.59 -8.20 -39.98
CA THR A 306 19.14 -8.24 -41.35
C THR A 306 20.03 -7.01 -41.54
N LEU A 307 21.31 -7.22 -41.85
CA LEU A 307 22.21 -6.09 -42.12
C LEU A 307 21.75 -5.36 -43.39
N PRO A 308 21.78 -4.02 -43.45
CA PRO A 308 21.45 -3.28 -44.66
C PRO A 308 22.34 -3.69 -45.85
N ALA A 309 21.78 -3.61 -47.05
CA ALA A 309 22.47 -3.84 -48.31
C ALA A 309 22.55 -2.53 -49.08
N PHE A 310 23.71 -2.23 -49.66
CA PHE A 310 23.97 -0.96 -50.31
C PHE A 310 23.49 -0.99 -51.78
N TYR A 311 23.20 0.18 -52.36
CA TYR A 311 23.00 0.29 -53.82
C TYR A 311 23.18 1.72 -54.35
N LEU A 312 23.69 1.84 -55.58
CA LEU A 312 23.65 3.06 -56.39
C LEU A 312 22.75 2.84 -57.62
N SER A 313 22.01 3.86 -58.04
CA SER A 313 20.97 3.74 -59.09
C SER A 313 21.04 4.79 -60.21
N ALA A 314 21.49 6.02 -59.93
CA ALA A 314 21.66 7.08 -60.93
C ALA A 314 22.58 8.21 -60.44
N VAL A 315 23.10 9.00 -61.37
CA VAL A 315 23.62 10.36 -61.14
C VAL A 315 22.85 11.33 -62.07
N ARG A 316 22.61 12.58 -61.65
CA ARG A 316 21.79 13.58 -62.38
C ARG A 316 22.24 15.02 -62.10
N LEU A 317 21.84 15.98 -62.92
CA LEU A 317 22.05 17.42 -62.71
C LEU A 317 21.07 17.99 -61.66
N LEU A 318 21.60 18.68 -60.66
CA LEU A 318 20.84 19.31 -59.58
C LEU A 318 20.32 20.70 -60.02
N ASN A 319 19.04 20.75 -60.40
CA ASN A 319 18.26 21.83 -61.05
C ASN A 319 18.33 21.88 -62.61
N PRO A 320 17.33 21.35 -63.34
CA PRO A 320 17.24 21.41 -64.81
C PRO A 320 16.75 22.78 -65.35
N GLY A 321 17.13 23.89 -64.71
CA GLY A 321 16.62 25.24 -64.98
C GLY A 321 17.04 25.87 -66.33
N LEU A 322 17.78 25.14 -67.16
CA LEU A 322 18.33 25.56 -68.45
C LEU A 322 17.85 24.69 -69.63
N ALA A 323 16.98 23.71 -69.39
CA ALA A 323 16.52 22.77 -70.42
C ALA A 323 15.41 23.36 -71.31
N ASP A 324 15.68 23.48 -72.62
CA ASP A 324 14.63 23.76 -73.61
C ASP A 324 13.74 22.51 -73.82
N SER A 325 12.42 22.73 -73.86
CA SER A 325 11.42 21.67 -73.76
C SER A 325 11.14 20.98 -75.10
N SER A 326 11.99 20.04 -75.51
CA SER A 326 11.72 19.18 -76.67
C SER A 326 11.97 17.68 -76.42
N TYR A 327 11.24 16.83 -77.15
CA TYR A 327 11.11 15.39 -76.87
C TYR A 327 12.38 14.57 -77.20
N LYS A 328 13.03 13.98 -76.18
CA LYS A 328 13.22 12.52 -76.01
C LYS A 328 14.12 12.16 -74.80
N ARG A 329 14.17 10.85 -74.49
CA ARG A 329 15.25 10.28 -73.68
C ARG A 329 16.59 10.46 -74.40
N GLN A 330 17.46 11.29 -73.84
CA GLN A 330 18.90 11.29 -74.10
C GLN A 330 19.61 11.23 -72.75
N ALA A 331 20.74 10.54 -72.67
CA ALA A 331 21.49 10.32 -71.43
C ALA A 331 22.48 11.46 -71.14
N VAL A 332 22.17 12.68 -71.60
CA VAL A 332 23.05 13.86 -71.59
C VAL A 332 22.24 15.06 -71.14
N GLU A 333 22.74 15.79 -70.15
CA GLU A 333 22.15 17.02 -69.59
C GLU A 333 22.96 18.24 -70.07
N SER A 334 22.34 19.42 -70.22
CA SER A 334 23.01 20.59 -70.85
C SER A 334 22.93 21.87 -70.01
N VAL A 335 24.00 22.68 -70.11
CA VAL A 335 24.26 23.88 -69.30
C VAL A 335 24.73 25.02 -70.20
N VAL A 336 24.19 26.23 -70.02
CA VAL A 336 24.60 27.42 -70.78
C VAL A 336 25.05 28.52 -69.82
N LEU A 337 26.22 29.08 -70.10
CA LEU A 337 26.96 30.07 -69.32
C LEU A 337 27.18 31.35 -70.16
N VAL A 338 27.77 32.36 -69.54
CA VAL A 338 28.05 33.69 -70.14
C VAL A 338 29.54 33.98 -70.02
N GLU A 339 30.15 34.46 -71.09
CA GLU A 339 31.60 34.69 -71.21
C GLU A 339 32.06 35.73 -70.19
N GLY A 340 33.06 35.36 -69.37
CA GLY A 340 33.52 36.20 -68.27
C GLY A 340 32.66 36.15 -67.00
N GLN A 341 31.65 35.28 -66.90
CA GLN A 341 31.21 34.80 -65.58
C GLN A 341 32.36 34.08 -64.89
N SER A 342 32.42 34.08 -63.56
CA SER A 342 33.42 33.33 -62.79
C SER A 342 32.80 32.63 -61.59
N ASN A 343 33.46 31.58 -61.11
CA ASN A 343 33.00 30.73 -59.99
C ASN A 343 31.69 29.99 -60.29
N ILE A 344 31.61 29.35 -61.46
CA ILE A 344 30.46 28.51 -61.81
C ILE A 344 30.56 27.17 -61.10
N THR A 345 29.44 26.73 -60.53
CA THR A 345 29.29 25.46 -59.81
C THR A 345 28.13 24.66 -60.42
N ILE A 346 28.38 23.41 -60.78
CA ILE A 346 27.42 22.48 -61.37
C ILE A 346 27.21 21.34 -60.37
N GLY A 347 26.03 21.29 -59.74
CA GLY A 347 25.72 20.28 -58.72
C GLY A 347 25.24 18.96 -59.33
N LEU A 348 25.68 17.85 -58.76
CA LEU A 348 25.28 16.49 -59.13
C LEU A 348 24.47 15.84 -57.98
N GLU A 349 23.30 15.31 -58.32
CA GLU A 349 22.49 14.45 -57.45
C GLU A 349 22.89 12.99 -57.67
N VAL A 350 23.35 12.30 -56.61
CA VAL A 350 23.58 10.84 -56.63
C VAL A 350 22.41 10.16 -55.94
N VAL A 351 21.80 9.18 -56.61
CA VAL A 351 20.59 8.49 -56.16
C VAL A 351 20.91 7.04 -55.80
N GLY A 352 20.81 6.71 -54.52
CA GLY A 352 21.07 5.38 -53.97
C GLY A 352 20.93 5.35 -52.45
N ASP A 353 21.20 4.20 -51.85
CA ASP A 353 21.30 4.01 -50.40
C ASP A 353 22.73 3.55 -50.07
N VAL A 354 23.60 4.54 -49.81
CA VAL A 354 25.01 4.37 -49.45
C VAL A 354 25.41 5.44 -48.42
N PRO A 355 26.23 5.12 -47.41
CA PRO A 355 26.63 6.09 -46.38
C PRO A 355 27.65 7.13 -46.89
N ARG A 356 28.40 6.79 -47.95
CA ARG A 356 29.35 7.66 -48.64
C ARG A 356 29.49 7.23 -50.10
N TYR A 357 29.98 8.11 -50.96
CA TYR A 357 30.33 7.80 -52.35
C TYR A 357 31.48 8.70 -52.81
N SER A 358 32.19 8.29 -53.86
CA SER A 358 33.16 9.12 -54.58
C SER A 358 32.65 9.41 -55.98
N ILE A 359 32.80 10.65 -56.47
CA ILE A 359 32.51 11.01 -57.87
C ILE A 359 33.82 11.31 -58.59
N VAL A 360 33.98 10.75 -59.79
CA VAL A 360 35.08 11.05 -60.71
C VAL A 360 34.48 11.53 -62.03
N CYS A 361 34.89 12.72 -62.49
CA CYS A 361 34.48 13.26 -63.78
C CYS A 361 35.66 13.30 -64.77
N THR A 362 35.35 13.10 -66.05
CA THR A 362 36.26 13.23 -67.21
C THR A 362 35.64 14.18 -68.23
N LYS A 363 36.44 14.67 -69.19
CA LYS A 363 35.98 15.43 -70.35
C LYS A 363 36.44 14.72 -71.61
N GLU A 364 35.52 14.31 -72.50
CA GLU A 364 35.85 13.66 -73.78
C GLU A 364 36.89 12.53 -73.65
N GLU A 365 36.62 11.58 -72.74
CA GLU A 365 37.50 10.45 -72.34
C GLU A 365 38.88 10.85 -71.76
N GLN A 366 39.10 12.12 -71.45
CA GLN A 366 40.36 12.68 -70.94
C GLN A 366 40.20 13.32 -69.55
N SER A 367 41.33 13.61 -68.90
CA SER A 367 41.36 14.37 -67.64
C SER A 367 40.71 15.76 -67.81
N LEU A 368 40.07 16.26 -66.74
CA LEU A 368 39.45 17.58 -66.72
C LEU A 368 40.44 18.69 -67.14
N PRO A 369 39.96 19.73 -67.86
CA PRO A 369 40.82 20.84 -68.30
C PRO A 369 41.27 21.71 -67.11
N GLU A 370 42.35 22.47 -67.33
CA GLU A 370 42.90 23.39 -66.34
C GLU A 370 41.82 24.39 -65.87
N GLY A 371 41.68 24.58 -64.55
CA GLY A 371 40.62 25.37 -63.95
C GLY A 371 39.31 24.62 -63.65
N VAL A 372 39.17 23.33 -64.02
CA VAL A 372 37.97 22.53 -63.74
C VAL A 372 38.26 21.37 -62.80
N GLU A 373 37.57 21.30 -61.65
CA GLU A 373 37.76 20.26 -60.63
C GLU A 373 36.43 19.78 -60.03
N VAL A 374 36.44 18.60 -59.40
CA VAL A 374 35.27 18.04 -58.69
C VAL A 374 35.51 18.14 -57.19
N ILE A 375 34.62 18.86 -56.49
CA ILE A 375 34.61 19.00 -55.04
C ILE A 375 33.35 18.32 -54.50
N GLY A 376 33.50 17.14 -53.90
CA GLY A 376 32.38 16.35 -53.38
C GLY A 376 31.45 15.90 -54.51
N SER A 377 30.24 16.47 -54.57
CA SER A 377 29.27 16.26 -55.66
C SER A 377 29.08 17.47 -56.58
N VAL A 378 30.03 18.42 -56.58
CA VAL A 378 29.96 19.64 -57.42
C VAL A 378 31.14 19.70 -58.37
N LEU A 379 30.87 19.82 -59.67
CA LEU A 379 31.85 20.17 -60.69
C LEU A 379 32.01 21.70 -60.70
N THR A 380 33.21 22.21 -60.45
CA THR A 380 33.49 23.64 -60.29
C THR A 380 34.40 24.16 -61.41
N LEU A 381 34.16 25.40 -61.85
CA LEU A 381 34.97 26.10 -62.83
C LEU A 381 35.61 27.32 -62.15
N GLN A 382 36.91 27.21 -61.83
CA GLN A 382 37.72 28.26 -61.24
C GLN A 382 38.21 29.23 -62.31
N GLY A 383 37.90 30.53 -62.15
CA GLY A 383 38.30 31.58 -63.08
C GLY A 383 37.17 32.03 -64.02
N PRO A 384 37.46 32.87 -65.03
CA PRO A 384 36.48 33.32 -66.00
C PRO A 384 36.11 32.20 -66.99
N VAL A 385 34.83 32.10 -67.32
CA VAL A 385 34.29 31.17 -68.30
C VAL A 385 34.73 31.61 -69.71
N GLU A 386 35.87 31.07 -70.13
CA GLU A 386 36.42 31.16 -71.48
C GLU A 386 35.86 30.08 -72.41
N LEU A 387 35.84 30.35 -73.71
CA LEU A 387 35.32 29.47 -74.78
C LEU A 387 35.85 28.02 -74.77
N HIS A 388 37.02 27.76 -74.17
CA HIS A 388 37.61 26.42 -74.12
C HIS A 388 36.98 25.47 -73.07
N HIS A 389 36.17 25.99 -72.14
CA HIS A 389 35.47 25.19 -71.14
C HIS A 389 34.31 24.37 -71.73
N ALA A 390 33.74 24.81 -72.86
CA ALA A 390 32.66 24.12 -73.59
C ALA A 390 33.07 22.70 -74.04
N GLY A 391 32.12 21.76 -74.10
CA GLY A 391 32.34 20.35 -74.47
C GLY A 391 31.64 19.35 -73.55
N LEU A 392 31.86 18.05 -73.81
CA LEU A 392 31.14 16.94 -73.15
C LEU A 392 31.93 16.33 -71.98
N TYR A 393 31.27 16.19 -70.83
CA TYR A 393 31.82 15.60 -69.61
C TYR A 393 31.07 14.31 -69.23
N GLU A 394 31.77 13.33 -68.64
CA GLU A 394 31.17 12.12 -68.03
C GLU A 394 31.54 12.06 -66.54
N CYS A 395 30.57 11.78 -65.67
CA CYS A 395 30.79 11.64 -64.22
C CYS A 395 30.28 10.30 -63.70
N GLU A 396 31.15 9.48 -63.10
CA GLU A 396 30.79 8.23 -62.40
C GLU A 396 30.84 8.42 -60.88
N ALA A 397 29.78 8.03 -60.18
CA ALA A 397 29.73 7.86 -58.73
C ALA A 397 29.94 6.38 -58.35
N SER A 398 30.75 6.11 -57.33
CA SER A 398 31.05 4.74 -56.87
C SER A 398 31.17 4.59 -55.35
N TYR A 399 30.82 3.40 -54.85
CA TYR A 399 30.94 2.96 -53.46
C TYR A 399 31.07 1.43 -53.38
N TYR A 400 32.18 0.92 -52.84
CA TYR A 400 32.57 -0.50 -52.92
C TYR A 400 32.39 -1.09 -54.34
N SER A 401 31.48 -2.05 -54.52
CA SER A 401 31.18 -2.68 -55.81
C SER A 401 30.11 -1.94 -56.64
N HIS A 402 29.40 -0.98 -56.03
CA HIS A 402 28.26 -0.25 -56.60
C HIS A 402 28.71 0.98 -57.40
N ARG A 403 28.08 1.24 -58.56
CA ARG A 403 28.42 2.34 -59.49
C ARG A 403 27.22 2.90 -60.25
N ALA A 404 27.26 4.18 -60.63
CA ALA A 404 26.32 4.83 -61.56
C ALA A 404 26.97 6.05 -62.24
N SER A 405 26.56 6.44 -63.47
CA SER A 405 27.16 7.58 -64.20
C SER A 405 26.17 8.46 -64.97
N VAL A 406 26.62 9.64 -65.42
CA VAL A 406 25.86 10.65 -66.20
C VAL A 406 26.77 11.44 -67.17
N LEU A 407 26.20 12.04 -68.22
CA LEU A 407 26.90 12.89 -69.21
C LEU A 407 26.37 14.34 -69.23
N LEU A 408 27.24 15.33 -69.48
CA LEU A 408 26.96 16.77 -69.33
C LEU A 408 27.58 17.62 -70.46
N ASP A 409 26.88 18.62 -71.00
CA ASP A 409 27.30 19.50 -72.13
C ASP A 409 27.23 21.01 -71.78
N ILE A 410 28.15 21.85 -72.28
CA ILE A 410 28.39 23.25 -71.79
C ILE A 410 28.62 24.31 -72.92
N ALA A 411 27.99 25.51 -72.85
CA ALA A 411 28.09 26.64 -73.83
C ALA A 411 28.20 28.09 -73.23
N ILE A 412 28.55 29.16 -74.01
CA ILE A 412 29.14 30.47 -73.53
C ILE A 412 28.78 31.75 -74.41
N ASN A 413 28.73 33.02 -73.87
CA ASN A 413 28.37 34.31 -74.60
C ASN A 413 28.63 35.72 -73.86
N PRO A 414 29.10 36.87 -74.47
CA PRO A 414 29.58 38.14 -73.78
C PRO A 414 28.74 39.51 -73.86
N GLN A 415 29.11 40.58 -73.08
CA GLN A 415 28.62 42.02 -73.16
C GLN A 415 29.53 43.16 -72.53
N VAL A 416 29.19 44.49 -72.65
CA VAL A 416 30.08 45.69 -72.39
C VAL A 416 29.51 46.89 -71.52
N LYS A 417 30.35 47.87 -71.08
CA LYS A 417 30.25 48.92 -69.99
C LYS A 417 30.47 50.42 -70.46
N GLN A 418 30.45 51.57 -69.72
CA GLN A 418 29.97 52.14 -68.40
C GLN A 418 30.28 53.72 -68.36
N SER A 419 29.75 54.58 -67.43
CA SER A 419 30.12 56.04 -67.29
C SER A 419 30.06 56.67 -65.84
N VAL A 420 30.28 58.00 -65.63
CA VAL A 420 30.88 58.64 -64.39
C VAL A 420 29.96 59.43 -63.39
N THR A 421 30.49 59.86 -62.23
CA THR A 421 29.83 59.62 -60.89
C THR A 421 30.43 60.41 -59.66
N VAL A 422 29.71 60.73 -58.55
CA VAL A 422 30.06 61.66 -57.39
C VAL A 422 29.47 61.26 -55.98
N PRO A 423 30.22 61.26 -54.83
CA PRO A 423 29.93 60.44 -53.63
C PRO A 423 28.90 60.95 -52.57
N PRO A 424 28.28 60.04 -51.78
CA PRO A 424 27.37 60.34 -50.65
C PRO A 424 28.04 60.58 -49.28
N SER A 425 27.21 60.94 -48.28
CA SER A 425 27.49 61.01 -46.84
C SER A 425 26.53 60.14 -46.02
N ILE A 426 26.97 59.53 -44.91
CA ILE A 426 26.35 58.29 -44.38
C ILE A 426 25.93 58.39 -42.90
N ARG A 427 24.74 57.85 -42.55
CA ARG A 427 24.18 57.77 -41.18
C ARG A 427 23.34 56.50 -40.97
N ILE A 428 23.17 56.07 -39.71
CA ILE A 428 22.24 55.02 -39.28
C ILE A 428 21.45 55.49 -38.05
N ASP A 429 20.17 55.11 -37.94
CA ASP A 429 19.34 55.20 -36.73
C ASP A 429 18.68 53.84 -36.43
N VAL A 430 18.34 53.57 -35.15
CA VAL A 430 17.80 52.28 -34.69
C VAL A 430 16.71 52.49 -33.65
N GLN A 431 15.55 51.86 -33.84
CA GLN A 431 14.39 52.04 -32.97
C GLN A 431 13.55 50.76 -32.80
N ASP A 432 13.36 50.34 -31.55
CA ASP A 432 12.55 49.18 -31.19
C ASP A 432 11.07 49.57 -31.00
N ARG A 433 10.14 48.79 -31.57
CA ARG A 433 8.69 48.95 -31.41
C ARG A 433 7.97 47.59 -31.50
N LEU A 434 7.13 47.27 -30.51
CA LEU A 434 6.19 46.14 -30.53
C LEU A 434 6.82 44.73 -30.74
N GLY A 435 8.12 44.56 -30.52
CA GLY A 435 8.86 43.30 -30.74
C GLY A 435 9.73 43.31 -32.01
N ASP A 436 9.53 44.29 -32.89
CA ASP A 436 10.32 44.53 -34.10
C ASP A 436 11.34 45.66 -33.89
N ARG A 437 12.47 45.57 -34.59
CA ARG A 437 13.59 46.51 -34.60
C ARG A 437 13.70 47.16 -35.97
N PHE A 438 13.42 48.46 -36.01
CA PHE A 438 13.45 49.29 -37.20
C PHE A 438 14.84 49.92 -37.31
N ILE A 439 15.53 49.70 -38.42
CA ILE A 439 16.90 50.18 -38.65
C ILE A 439 16.88 51.01 -39.94
N GLU A 440 17.11 52.32 -39.84
CA GLU A 440 17.22 53.20 -41.01
C GLU A 440 18.69 53.47 -41.32
N CYS A 441 19.10 53.25 -42.58
CA CYS A 441 20.40 53.61 -43.10
C CYS A 441 20.24 54.68 -44.19
N LEU A 442 20.92 55.82 -44.05
CA LEU A 442 20.77 57.02 -44.89
C LEU A 442 22.10 57.34 -45.59
N ALA A 443 22.08 57.37 -46.93
CA ALA A 443 23.15 57.87 -47.80
C ALA A 443 22.69 59.16 -48.49
N ALA A 444 23.15 60.31 -48.00
CA ALA A 444 22.73 61.64 -48.43
C ALA A 444 23.73 62.32 -49.39
N ASP A 445 23.22 63.11 -50.33
CA ASP A 445 23.94 64.07 -51.18
C ASP A 445 24.90 63.51 -52.26
N SER A 446 24.51 62.42 -52.95
CA SER A 446 25.25 61.79 -54.07
C SER A 446 24.80 62.24 -55.47
N VAL A 447 25.63 62.06 -56.52
CA VAL A 447 25.27 62.26 -57.94
C VAL A 447 26.03 61.30 -58.88
N PRO A 448 25.40 60.27 -59.47
CA PRO A 448 24.03 59.80 -59.32
C PRO A 448 23.76 59.22 -57.92
N VAL A 449 22.52 58.78 -57.74
CA VAL A 449 22.01 58.07 -56.57
C VAL A 449 22.99 56.98 -56.09
N ALA A 450 23.47 57.10 -54.85
CA ALA A 450 24.13 56.01 -54.14
C ALA A 450 23.13 54.88 -53.84
N ASN A 451 23.53 53.64 -54.11
CA ASN A 451 22.69 52.48 -53.88
C ASN A 451 22.86 52.01 -52.42
N VAL A 452 21.77 52.04 -51.64
CA VAL A 452 21.75 51.59 -50.24
C VAL A 452 21.12 50.20 -50.18
N SER A 453 21.95 49.17 -50.05
CA SER A 453 21.54 47.77 -49.92
C SER A 453 21.89 47.21 -48.54
N TRP A 454 21.29 46.07 -48.23
CA TRP A 454 21.55 45.33 -46.99
C TRP A 454 22.24 44.01 -47.35
N VAL A 455 23.45 43.80 -46.82
CA VAL A 455 24.06 42.47 -46.78
C VAL A 455 23.63 41.83 -45.47
N LEU A 456 22.66 40.92 -45.60
CA LEU A 456 22.14 40.11 -44.52
C LEU A 456 22.88 38.76 -44.47
N PRO A 457 23.01 38.13 -43.29
CA PRO A 457 23.46 36.74 -43.19
C PRO A 457 22.57 35.79 -44.00
N GLU A 458 23.14 34.66 -44.43
CA GLU A 458 22.40 33.66 -45.21
C GLU A 458 21.13 33.19 -44.48
N GLY A 459 20.02 33.09 -45.21
CA GLY A 459 18.69 32.76 -44.66
C GLY A 459 17.94 33.92 -44.00
N VAL A 460 18.56 35.07 -43.73
CA VAL A 460 17.89 36.22 -43.12
C VAL A 460 17.28 37.10 -44.21
N SER A 461 15.97 37.38 -44.10
CA SER A 461 15.28 38.40 -44.89
C SER A 461 14.22 39.09 -44.04
N GLY A 462 13.98 40.37 -44.33
CA GLY A 462 12.99 41.19 -43.62
C GLY A 462 12.37 42.23 -44.56
N PRO A 463 11.14 42.69 -44.28
CA PRO A 463 10.52 43.74 -45.08
C PRO A 463 11.36 45.01 -44.97
N SER A 464 11.76 45.53 -46.13
CA SER A 464 12.52 46.76 -46.25
C SER A 464 11.90 47.67 -47.32
N TRP A 465 12.06 48.97 -47.12
CA TRP A 465 11.65 49.98 -48.09
C TRP A 465 12.69 51.09 -48.14
N SER A 466 12.92 51.63 -49.32
CA SER A 466 13.78 52.81 -49.49
C SER A 466 12.96 54.06 -49.76
N SER A 467 13.44 55.19 -49.26
CA SER A 467 12.94 56.52 -49.59
C SER A 467 14.02 57.26 -50.38
N LEU A 468 13.66 57.82 -51.53
CA LEU A 468 14.54 58.70 -52.30
C LEU A 468 14.06 60.14 -52.16
N THR A 469 14.94 61.00 -51.69
CA THR A 469 14.76 62.45 -51.70
C THR A 469 15.82 63.08 -52.60
N SER A 470 15.48 64.16 -53.30
CA SER A 470 16.41 64.89 -54.15
C SER A 470 16.24 66.40 -53.94
N HIS A 471 17.38 67.10 -53.88
CA HIS A 471 17.41 68.52 -53.56
C HIS A 471 18.60 69.17 -54.26
N ASN A 472 18.41 70.29 -54.95
CA ASN A 472 19.46 71.02 -55.68
C ASN A 472 20.37 70.17 -56.62
N GLY A 473 19.87 69.02 -57.10
CA GLY A 473 20.59 68.13 -58.00
C GLY A 473 21.38 67.01 -57.33
N THR A 474 21.45 66.96 -55.99
CA THR A 474 21.97 65.82 -55.23
C THR A 474 20.85 64.86 -54.83
N TYR A 475 21.21 63.60 -54.60
CA TYR A 475 20.30 62.50 -54.27
C TYR A 475 20.63 61.91 -52.90
N SER A 476 19.58 61.73 -52.09
CA SER A 476 19.64 61.23 -50.73
C SER A 476 18.68 60.06 -50.54
N VAL A 477 19.22 58.86 -50.36
CA VAL A 477 18.47 57.61 -50.17
C VAL A 477 18.51 57.21 -48.71
N SER A 478 17.34 56.98 -48.10
CA SER A 478 17.27 56.13 -46.92
C SER A 478 16.75 54.74 -47.28
N SER A 479 17.16 53.73 -46.52
CA SER A 479 16.67 52.36 -46.60
C SER A 479 16.35 51.92 -45.17
N VAL A 480 15.08 51.61 -44.90
CA VAL A 480 14.65 51.07 -43.62
C VAL A 480 14.50 49.56 -43.76
N LEU A 481 15.08 48.83 -42.83
CA LEU A 481 14.93 47.39 -42.66
C LEU A 481 14.23 47.11 -41.34
N VAL A 482 13.29 46.17 -41.35
CA VAL A 482 12.63 45.66 -40.14
C VAL A 482 13.02 44.20 -39.93
N LEU A 483 13.53 43.90 -38.75
CA LEU A 483 13.88 42.56 -38.28
C LEU A 483 13.40 42.37 -36.83
N PRO A 484 13.32 41.13 -36.31
CA PRO A 484 12.97 40.90 -34.91
C PRO A 484 13.94 41.59 -33.94
N ALA A 485 13.46 41.96 -32.75
CA ALA A 485 14.28 42.65 -31.73
C ALA A 485 15.49 41.85 -31.21
N CYS A 486 15.45 40.52 -31.32
CA CYS A 486 16.54 39.62 -31.01
C CYS A 486 16.54 38.42 -31.98
N SER A 487 17.64 37.67 -32.04
CA SER A 487 17.79 36.50 -32.90
C SER A 487 18.33 35.28 -32.13
N ALA A 488 18.36 34.11 -32.77
CA ALA A 488 18.91 32.89 -32.20
C ALA A 488 20.43 32.86 -32.12
N GLN A 489 21.10 33.70 -32.91
CA GLN A 489 22.55 33.93 -32.90
C GLN A 489 22.78 35.43 -33.10
N GLU A 490 23.97 35.95 -32.79
CA GLU A 490 24.28 37.37 -33.03
C GLU A 490 24.34 37.64 -34.54
N LEU A 491 23.27 38.25 -35.09
CA LEU A 491 23.23 38.59 -36.51
C LEU A 491 23.98 39.88 -36.75
N SER A 492 25.20 39.77 -37.28
CA SER A 492 25.93 40.88 -37.87
C SER A 492 25.49 41.09 -39.31
N MET A 493 24.84 42.21 -39.59
CA MET A 493 24.46 42.65 -40.94
C MET A 493 25.17 43.95 -41.31
N GLU A 494 25.35 44.19 -42.60
CA GLU A 494 25.96 45.42 -43.10
C GLU A 494 24.96 46.22 -43.94
N CYS A 495 24.76 47.48 -43.58
CA CYS A 495 24.30 48.45 -44.57
C CYS A 495 25.47 48.70 -45.53
N VAL A 496 25.25 48.42 -46.81
CA VAL A 496 26.26 48.55 -47.87
C VAL A 496 25.83 49.66 -48.81
N ILE A 497 26.70 50.65 -48.93
CA ILE A 497 26.43 51.88 -49.67
C ILE A 497 27.37 51.88 -50.88
N ASP A 498 26.87 51.30 -51.97
CA ASP A 498 27.57 51.26 -53.22
C ASP A 498 27.40 52.58 -53.96
N HIS A 499 28.53 53.27 -54.10
CA HIS A 499 28.68 54.42 -54.97
C HIS A 499 30.14 54.51 -55.41
N SER A 500 30.48 53.84 -56.52
CA SER A 500 31.45 54.15 -57.61
C SER A 500 32.66 55.11 -57.44
N VAL A 501 32.59 56.13 -56.58
CA VAL A 501 33.75 56.94 -56.13
C VAL A 501 34.43 56.28 -54.93
N PHE A 502 33.71 55.44 -54.19
CA PHE A 502 34.30 54.45 -53.30
C PHE A 502 34.90 53.32 -54.14
N VAL A 503 36.18 52.97 -53.90
CA VAL A 503 36.88 51.89 -54.62
C VAL A 503 36.36 50.51 -54.22
N LEU A 504 35.79 50.41 -53.01
CA LEU A 504 34.97 49.32 -52.51
C LEU A 504 33.74 49.96 -51.83
N PRO A 505 32.52 49.40 -51.92
CA PRO A 505 31.33 49.95 -51.27
C PRO A 505 31.54 50.22 -49.78
N GLU A 506 31.06 51.35 -49.26
CA GLU A 506 31.21 51.64 -47.83
C GLU A 506 30.25 50.75 -47.03
N ARG A 507 30.80 50.01 -46.06
CA ARG A 507 30.08 49.07 -45.21
C ARG A 507 29.93 49.64 -43.81
N ARG A 508 28.72 49.55 -43.26
CA ARG A 508 28.42 49.92 -41.87
C ARG A 508 27.73 48.75 -41.18
N GLN A 509 28.36 48.22 -40.14
CA GLN A 509 27.94 47.04 -39.41
C GLN A 509 26.89 47.39 -38.34
N ILE A 510 25.82 46.59 -38.26
CA ILE A 510 24.81 46.62 -37.19
C ILE A 510 24.69 45.18 -36.65
N THR A 511 24.60 44.99 -35.34
CA THR A 511 24.31 43.68 -34.73
C THR A 511 22.92 43.61 -34.11
N ILE A 512 22.29 42.43 -34.21
CA ILE A 512 21.09 42.06 -33.45
C ILE A 512 21.53 41.11 -32.34
N PRO A 513 21.19 41.38 -31.06
CA PRO A 513 21.60 40.54 -29.94
C PRO A 513 20.88 39.18 -29.93
N VAL A 514 21.50 38.20 -29.27
CA VAL A 514 20.87 36.91 -28.99
C VAL A 514 19.67 37.11 -28.05
N CYS A 515 18.56 36.39 -28.29
CA CYS A 515 17.38 36.42 -27.43
C CYS A 515 17.72 35.93 -26.01
N ALA A 516 17.19 36.64 -25.00
CA ALA A 516 17.29 36.20 -23.61
C ALA A 516 16.36 35.00 -23.36
N PRO A 517 16.75 34.02 -22.51
CA PRO A 517 15.91 32.88 -22.18
C PRO A 517 14.62 33.34 -21.44
N PRO A 518 13.47 32.69 -21.71
CA PRO A 518 12.19 33.08 -21.12
C PRO A 518 12.08 32.76 -19.64
N ASN A 519 11.25 33.51 -18.92
CA ASN A 519 10.88 33.19 -17.55
C ASN A 519 9.68 32.23 -17.52
N ILE A 520 9.95 30.93 -17.38
CA ILE A 520 8.91 29.89 -17.32
C ILE A 520 8.48 29.65 -15.88
N THR A 521 7.23 29.93 -15.56
CA THR A 521 6.61 29.58 -14.27
C THR A 521 5.56 28.48 -14.45
N ILE A 522 5.52 27.52 -13.52
CA ILE A 522 4.56 26.43 -13.50
C ILE A 522 3.86 26.38 -12.15
N GLN A 523 2.54 26.23 -12.17
CA GLN A 523 1.68 26.19 -10.99
C GLN A 523 0.66 25.05 -11.15
N SER A 524 0.24 24.45 -10.04
CA SER A 524 -0.80 23.41 -10.02
C SER A 524 -1.89 23.75 -9.01
N SER A 525 -3.14 23.53 -9.40
CA SER A 525 -4.32 23.63 -8.53
C SER A 525 -5.25 22.44 -8.74
N SER A 526 -6.30 22.33 -7.92
CA SER A 526 -7.25 21.21 -7.95
C SER A 526 -8.69 21.70 -7.97
N GLU A 527 -9.47 21.17 -8.90
CA GLU A 527 -10.89 21.44 -9.09
C GLU A 527 -11.71 20.15 -8.87
N TRP A 528 -13.00 20.28 -8.55
CA TRP A 528 -13.92 19.16 -8.43
C TRP A 528 -15.11 19.34 -9.38
N GLU A 529 -15.34 18.36 -10.24
CA GLU A 529 -16.50 18.28 -11.14
C GLU A 529 -17.10 16.88 -11.05
N GLU A 530 -18.44 16.79 -10.96
CA GLU A 530 -19.21 15.54 -10.88
C GLU A 530 -18.60 14.44 -9.97
N ASP A 531 -18.19 14.82 -8.76
CA ASP A 531 -17.61 13.96 -7.72
C ASP A 531 -16.23 13.32 -8.05
N VAL A 532 -15.56 13.83 -9.08
CA VAL A 532 -14.17 13.53 -9.49
C VAL A 532 -13.28 14.77 -9.30
N ALA A 533 -12.03 14.57 -8.87
CA ALA A 533 -11.04 15.64 -8.80
C ALA A 533 -10.21 15.73 -10.09
N TYR A 534 -10.00 16.98 -10.53
CA TYR A 534 -9.15 17.33 -11.67
C TYR A 534 -7.97 18.18 -11.19
N THR A 535 -6.79 17.90 -11.73
CA THR A 535 -5.61 18.72 -11.57
C THR A 535 -5.54 19.70 -12.73
N LEU A 536 -5.48 21.00 -12.42
CA LEU A 536 -5.22 22.06 -13.38
C LEU A 536 -3.74 22.45 -13.25
N VAL A 537 -2.96 22.22 -14.30
CA VAL A 537 -1.54 22.63 -14.37
C VAL A 537 -1.45 23.83 -15.31
N GLN A 538 -1.06 24.99 -14.78
CA GLN A 538 -0.85 26.22 -15.55
C GLN A 538 0.64 26.44 -15.77
N CYS A 539 1.04 26.61 -17.02
CA CYS A 539 2.35 27.11 -17.40
C CYS A 539 2.21 28.55 -17.93
N THR A 540 3.01 29.47 -17.42
CA THR A 540 3.02 30.88 -17.84
C THR A 540 4.45 31.28 -18.18
N VAL A 541 4.65 31.86 -19.35
CA VAL A 541 5.95 32.14 -19.94
C VAL A 541 6.03 33.63 -20.28
N ASP A 542 7.00 34.34 -19.70
CA ASP A 542 7.33 35.70 -20.08
C ASP A 542 8.55 35.69 -21.02
N SER A 543 8.41 36.23 -22.23
CA SER A 543 9.50 36.36 -23.21
C SER A 543 9.71 37.83 -23.65
N VAL A 544 10.87 38.10 -24.26
CA VAL A 544 11.16 39.38 -24.94
C VAL A 544 11.41 39.06 -26.41
N GLY A 545 10.54 39.54 -27.29
CA GLY A 545 10.48 39.12 -28.70
C GLY A 545 9.17 38.39 -29.01
N PRO A 546 9.14 37.45 -29.99
CA PRO A 546 7.91 36.76 -30.37
C PRO A 546 7.37 35.84 -29.26
N ALA A 547 6.07 35.56 -29.33
CA ALA A 547 5.36 34.70 -28.40
C ALA A 547 5.94 33.27 -28.38
N ALA A 548 6.31 32.78 -27.20
CA ALA A 548 6.81 31.42 -27.02
C ALA A 548 5.70 30.37 -27.22
N THR A 549 6.06 29.23 -27.83
CA THR A 549 5.14 28.11 -28.04
C THR A 549 5.17 27.19 -26.83
N ILE A 550 3.99 26.96 -26.23
CA ILE A 550 3.85 26.05 -25.08
C ILE A 550 3.26 24.72 -25.53
N SER A 551 3.96 23.64 -25.19
CA SER A 551 3.52 22.26 -25.37
C SER A 551 3.66 21.49 -24.06
N TRP A 552 3.04 20.31 -23.98
CA TRP A 552 2.98 19.50 -22.76
C TRP A 552 3.45 18.08 -23.03
N SER A 553 4.27 17.54 -22.13
CA SER A 553 4.59 16.11 -22.06
C SER A 553 4.29 15.56 -20.67
N VAL A 554 3.86 14.30 -20.60
CA VAL A 554 3.41 13.65 -19.36
C VAL A 554 4.10 12.30 -19.23
N GLY A 555 4.86 12.13 -18.15
CA GLY A 555 5.77 11.00 -17.95
C GLY A 555 7.19 11.27 -18.47
N ASP A 556 8.04 10.25 -18.34
CA ASP A 556 9.50 10.32 -18.57
C ASP A 556 9.91 9.97 -20.03
N SER A 557 8.97 10.09 -20.98
CA SER A 557 9.18 9.71 -22.38
C SER A 557 9.91 10.82 -23.15
N ASP A 558 11.23 10.77 -23.16
CA ASP A 558 12.07 11.82 -23.75
C ASP A 558 11.88 12.03 -25.27
N ASN A 559 11.37 11.01 -25.97
CA ASN A 559 11.20 11.00 -27.43
C ASN A 559 9.80 10.52 -27.87
N SER A 560 8.79 11.37 -27.74
CA SER A 560 7.64 11.41 -28.65
C SER A 560 6.77 12.65 -28.41
N THR A 561 6.23 13.23 -29.48
CA THR A 561 5.12 14.19 -29.41
C THR A 561 3.85 13.44 -29.03
N SER A 562 3.65 13.20 -27.73
CA SER A 562 2.46 12.52 -27.22
C SER A 562 1.20 13.34 -27.53
N GLN A 563 0.44 12.89 -28.53
CA GLN A 563 -0.91 13.42 -28.77
C GLN A 563 -1.75 13.27 -27.51
N LEU A 564 -2.49 14.33 -27.17
CA LEU A 564 -3.40 14.36 -26.02
C LEU A 564 -4.35 13.17 -26.08
N LYS A 565 -4.33 12.34 -25.03
CA LYS A 565 -5.22 11.18 -24.91
C LYS A 565 -6.61 11.62 -24.46
N GLU A 566 -7.58 10.78 -24.76
CA GLU A 566 -8.99 10.96 -24.43
C GLU A 566 -9.17 11.33 -22.93
N GLY A 567 -9.78 12.49 -22.66
CA GLY A 567 -9.91 13.04 -21.30
C GLY A 567 -8.83 14.03 -20.85
N GLN A 568 -7.92 14.46 -21.72
CA GLN A 568 -6.99 15.59 -21.47
C GLN A 568 -7.44 16.85 -22.23
N GLU A 569 -7.67 17.95 -21.52
CA GLU A 569 -8.08 19.23 -22.14
C GLU A 569 -6.96 20.26 -22.00
N GLN A 570 -6.49 20.83 -23.12
CA GLN A 570 -5.55 21.95 -23.15
C GLN A 570 -6.28 23.23 -23.56
N VAL A 571 -6.16 24.27 -22.73
CA VAL A 571 -6.65 25.62 -23.03
C VAL A 571 -5.44 26.54 -23.17
N GLN A 572 -5.22 27.05 -24.38
CA GLN A 572 -4.16 28.04 -24.66
C GLN A 572 -4.72 29.46 -24.53
N GLY A 573 -4.08 30.29 -23.72
CA GLY A 573 -4.40 31.71 -23.64
C GLY A 573 -3.93 32.49 -24.88
N GLN A 574 -4.56 33.64 -25.15
CA GLN A 574 -4.06 34.57 -26.15
C GLN A 574 -2.78 35.27 -25.62
N PRO A 575 -1.79 35.60 -26.47
CA PRO A 575 -0.59 36.32 -26.04
C PRO A 575 -0.93 37.73 -25.54
N GLU A 576 -0.46 38.09 -24.34
CA GLU A 576 -0.56 39.44 -23.81
C GLU A 576 0.71 40.23 -24.17
N HIS A 577 0.54 41.33 -24.91
CA HIS A 577 1.64 42.19 -25.35
C HIS A 577 1.78 43.40 -24.42
N HIS A 578 2.93 43.54 -23.77
CA HIS A 578 3.20 44.62 -22.83
C HIS A 578 3.94 45.79 -23.50
N ALA A 579 3.70 47.02 -23.02
CA ALA A 579 4.23 48.26 -23.63
C ALA A 579 5.77 48.45 -23.52
N ASN A 580 6.44 47.57 -22.78
CA ASN A 580 7.90 47.44 -22.69
C ASN A 580 8.50 46.52 -23.78
N GLY A 581 7.68 45.84 -24.59
CA GLY A 581 8.12 44.87 -25.59
C GLY A 581 8.25 43.41 -25.09
N SER A 582 7.81 43.08 -23.87
CA SER A 582 7.67 41.68 -23.44
C SER A 582 6.31 41.10 -23.84
N VAL A 583 6.26 39.79 -24.06
CA VAL A 583 5.06 39.04 -24.39
C VAL A 583 4.87 37.93 -23.35
N THR A 584 3.67 37.83 -22.79
CA THR A 584 3.32 36.81 -21.82
C THR A 584 2.33 35.83 -22.45
N VAL A 585 2.60 34.53 -22.34
CA VAL A 585 1.76 33.45 -22.87
C VAL A 585 1.43 32.48 -21.74
N CYS A 586 0.19 32.04 -21.64
CA CYS A 586 -0.24 31.02 -20.69
C CYS A 586 -0.89 29.82 -21.38
N SER A 587 -0.73 28.65 -20.77
CA SER A 587 -1.38 27.39 -21.13
C SER A 587 -1.88 26.71 -19.88
N VAL A 588 -3.08 26.13 -19.93
CA VAL A 588 -3.66 25.32 -18.85
C VAL A 588 -3.94 23.93 -19.36
N LEU A 589 -3.38 22.92 -18.70
CA LEU A 589 -3.65 21.51 -18.95
C LEU A 589 -4.51 20.94 -17.81
N ARG A 590 -5.66 20.37 -18.17
CA ARG A 590 -6.62 19.75 -17.25
C ARG A 590 -6.51 18.23 -17.32
N LEU A 591 -6.26 17.59 -16.18
CA LEU A 591 -5.96 16.16 -16.05
C LEU A 591 -6.78 15.51 -14.92
N PRO A 592 -7.45 14.36 -15.15
CA PRO A 592 -8.07 13.57 -14.08
C PRO A 592 -7.04 13.14 -13.03
N THR A 593 -7.18 13.58 -11.78
CA THR A 593 -6.13 13.38 -10.76
C THR A 593 -5.93 11.91 -10.40
N SER A 594 -6.97 11.08 -10.54
CA SER A 594 -6.95 9.63 -10.31
C SER A 594 -6.06 8.83 -11.26
N ILE A 595 -5.78 9.35 -12.46
CA ILE A 595 -4.99 8.67 -13.51
C ILE A 595 -3.54 9.17 -13.48
N PHE A 596 -3.35 10.47 -13.28
CA PHE A 596 -2.05 11.15 -13.43
C PHE A 596 -1.31 11.42 -12.10
N SER A 597 -1.82 10.93 -10.96
CA SER A 597 -1.14 11.03 -9.67
C SER A 597 0.25 10.40 -9.69
N GLY A 598 1.25 11.08 -9.11
CA GLY A 598 2.63 10.60 -9.07
C GLY A 598 3.40 10.71 -10.40
N GLN A 599 2.75 11.15 -11.49
CA GLN A 599 3.41 11.39 -12.77
C GLN A 599 4.04 12.79 -12.82
N ASN A 600 5.15 12.93 -13.53
CA ASN A 600 5.74 14.22 -13.85
C ASN A 600 5.00 14.85 -15.06
N VAL A 601 4.49 16.06 -14.90
CA VAL A 601 3.90 16.84 -16.00
C VAL A 601 4.87 17.96 -16.36
N THR A 602 5.34 17.96 -17.60
CA THR A 602 6.38 18.89 -18.06
C THR A 602 5.80 19.88 -19.06
N CYS A 603 5.89 21.16 -18.73
CA CYS A 603 5.73 22.24 -19.70
C CYS A 603 7.00 22.30 -20.55
N VAL A 604 6.84 22.16 -21.87
CA VAL A 604 7.92 22.21 -22.87
C VAL A 604 7.72 23.47 -23.70
N VAL A 605 8.67 24.41 -23.55
CA VAL A 605 8.58 25.76 -24.11
C VAL A 605 9.60 25.89 -25.24
N ASP A 606 9.10 26.20 -26.43
CA ASP A 606 9.91 26.43 -27.62
C ASP A 606 9.85 27.91 -28.02
N GLN A 607 11.02 28.51 -28.26
CA GLN A 607 11.19 29.92 -28.58
C GLN A 607 12.46 30.10 -29.43
N LEU A 608 12.36 30.98 -30.42
CA LEU A 608 13.49 31.44 -31.23
C LEU A 608 14.66 31.89 -30.34
N GLY A 609 15.73 31.10 -30.37
CA GLY A 609 17.01 31.38 -29.70
C GLY A 609 17.42 30.47 -28.55
N LEU A 610 16.65 29.41 -28.26
CA LEU A 610 17.20 28.28 -27.50
C LEU A 610 17.75 27.22 -28.45
N GLU A 611 18.89 26.60 -28.12
CA GLU A 611 19.43 25.44 -28.85
C GLU A 611 18.55 24.18 -28.68
N ARG A 612 17.75 24.14 -27.61
CA ARG A 612 16.80 23.06 -27.27
C ARG A 612 15.61 23.65 -26.50
N PRO A 613 14.37 23.16 -26.70
CA PRO A 613 13.21 23.62 -25.94
C PRO A 613 13.43 23.48 -24.43
N GLU A 614 13.13 24.54 -23.67
CA GLU A 614 13.25 24.50 -22.21
C GLU A 614 12.12 23.66 -21.60
N ARG A 615 12.46 22.86 -20.59
CA ARG A 615 11.53 21.89 -19.98
C ARG A 615 11.39 22.15 -18.49
N ARG A 616 10.18 22.44 -18.03
CA ARG A 616 9.87 22.66 -16.61
C ARG A 616 8.81 21.68 -16.12
N GLY A 617 9.27 20.67 -15.38
CA GLY A 617 8.43 19.63 -14.76
C GLY A 617 7.79 20.06 -13.45
N ILE A 618 6.60 19.52 -13.16
CA ILE A 618 6.00 19.46 -11.83
C ILE A 618 5.52 18.03 -11.55
N LEU A 619 5.99 17.46 -10.45
CA LEU A 619 5.55 16.14 -9.99
C LEU A 619 4.16 16.24 -9.38
N LEU A 620 3.18 15.55 -9.95
CA LEU A 620 1.83 15.52 -9.39
C LEU A 620 1.79 14.69 -8.12
N ARG A 621 1.03 15.15 -7.12
CA ARG A 621 0.89 14.48 -5.82
C ARG A 621 0.43 13.02 -6.01
N GLY A 622 1.12 12.07 -5.38
CA GLY A 622 0.65 10.70 -5.23
C GLY A 622 -0.54 10.61 -4.27
N LEU A 623 -1.56 9.82 -4.61
CA LEU A 623 -2.78 9.66 -3.82
C LEU A 623 -2.54 8.77 -2.60
N GLU A 624 -3.12 9.13 -1.46
CA GLU A 624 -3.08 8.29 -0.26
C GLU A 624 -4.15 7.18 -0.35
N SER A 625 -3.80 5.93 0.04
CA SER A 625 -4.74 4.81 0.00
C SER A 625 -6.00 5.09 0.85
N PRO A 626 -7.22 4.84 0.34
CA PRO A 626 -8.43 5.21 1.04
C PRO A 626 -8.60 4.46 2.36
N VAL A 627 -9.04 5.18 3.39
CA VAL A 627 -9.23 4.68 4.75
C VAL A 627 -10.71 4.78 5.13
N MET A 628 -11.31 3.62 5.42
CA MET A 628 -12.66 3.49 5.94
C MET A 628 -12.62 3.19 7.45
N ARG A 629 -13.38 3.95 8.25
CA ARG A 629 -13.60 3.69 9.68
C ARG A 629 -15.09 3.63 9.98
N VAL A 630 -15.52 2.56 10.64
CA VAL A 630 -16.92 2.35 11.04
C VAL A 630 -16.97 2.06 12.53
N PHE A 631 -17.81 2.78 13.27
CA PHE A 631 -17.94 2.64 14.72
C PHE A 631 -19.34 3.02 15.21
N VAL A 632 -19.73 2.53 16.39
CA VAL A 632 -20.95 2.98 17.08
C VAL A 632 -20.57 3.84 18.28
N ALA A 633 -21.24 4.98 18.44
CA ALA A 633 -21.06 5.90 19.57
C ALA A 633 -22.39 6.22 20.25
N ARG A 634 -22.35 6.50 21.56
CA ARG A 634 -23.54 6.91 22.34
C ARG A 634 -23.65 8.43 22.37
N GLN A 635 -24.71 8.98 21.81
CA GLN A 635 -24.95 10.43 21.74
C GLN A 635 -25.78 10.95 22.92
N SER A 636 -26.75 10.18 23.42
CA SER A 636 -27.64 10.58 24.51
C SER A 636 -27.98 9.43 25.47
N ARG A 637 -29.01 9.59 26.31
CA ARG A 637 -29.51 8.53 27.22
C ARG A 637 -30.26 7.41 26.49
N SER A 638 -30.67 7.62 25.25
CA SER A 638 -31.47 6.65 24.46
C SER A 638 -30.97 6.49 23.02
N LEU A 639 -30.36 7.54 22.44
CA LEU A 639 -29.93 7.58 21.04
C LEU A 639 -28.44 7.22 20.87
N TRP A 640 -28.18 6.39 19.86
CA TRP A 640 -26.87 5.93 19.42
C TRP A 640 -26.66 6.31 17.95
N LEU A 641 -25.39 6.42 17.59
CA LEU A 641 -24.91 6.81 16.25
C LEU A 641 -24.07 5.67 15.70
N ALA A 642 -24.45 5.10 14.56
CA ALA A 642 -23.51 4.38 13.72
C ALA A 642 -22.87 5.40 12.77
N VAL A 643 -21.53 5.50 12.82
CA VAL A 643 -20.74 6.44 12.03
C VAL A 643 -19.92 5.65 11.03
N CYS A 644 -20.07 5.99 9.75
CA CYS A 644 -19.21 5.50 8.68
C CYS A 644 -18.42 6.69 8.12
N GLU A 645 -17.13 6.76 8.43
CA GLU A 645 -16.18 7.76 7.94
C GLU A 645 -15.36 7.15 6.79
N TYR A 646 -15.35 7.85 5.66
CA TYR A 646 -14.48 7.57 4.53
C TYR A 646 -13.54 8.75 4.31
N ARG A 647 -12.24 8.44 4.21
CA ARG A 647 -11.21 9.36 3.72
C ARG A 647 -10.60 8.75 2.47
N GLY A 648 -10.56 9.53 1.39
CA GLY A 648 -9.85 9.16 0.17
C GLY A 648 -9.46 10.40 -0.62
N ASP A 649 -8.67 10.20 -1.66
CA ASP A 649 -8.21 11.26 -2.55
C ASP A 649 -8.73 11.00 -3.99
N GLY A 650 -8.98 12.06 -4.75
CA GLY A 650 -9.21 11.99 -6.20
C GLY A 650 -10.63 11.61 -6.66
N ILE A 651 -11.35 10.76 -5.92
CA ILE A 651 -12.74 10.34 -6.23
C ILE A 651 -13.54 10.29 -4.93
N ARG A 652 -14.76 10.83 -4.93
CA ARG A 652 -15.71 10.69 -3.81
C ARG A 652 -16.42 9.35 -3.87
N ALA A 653 -16.39 8.60 -2.77
CA ALA A 653 -17.06 7.31 -2.69
C ALA A 653 -18.52 7.42 -2.22
N HIS A 654 -19.43 6.64 -2.82
CA HIS A 654 -20.84 6.64 -2.44
C HIS A 654 -21.06 5.71 -1.23
N LEU A 655 -21.34 6.29 -0.06
CA LEU A 655 -21.63 5.56 1.17
C LEU A 655 -23.13 5.24 1.31
N SER A 656 -23.47 4.04 1.77
CA SER A 656 -24.83 3.68 2.18
C SER A 656 -24.85 2.72 3.37
N TRP A 657 -25.89 2.80 4.19
CA TRP A 657 -26.16 1.83 5.26
C TRP A 657 -27.12 0.76 4.76
N VAL A 658 -26.72 -0.51 4.90
CA VAL A 658 -27.65 -1.65 4.84
C VAL A 658 -28.11 -1.94 6.26
N LEU A 659 -29.41 -1.82 6.46
CA LEU A 659 -30.09 -1.94 7.74
C LEU A 659 -31.09 -3.13 7.69
N PRO A 660 -31.31 -3.85 8.80
CA PRO A 660 -32.39 -4.84 8.90
C PRO A 660 -33.78 -4.20 8.70
N ASP A 661 -34.77 -5.03 8.37
CA ASP A 661 -36.14 -4.57 8.08
C ASP A 661 -36.80 -3.80 9.25
N ASN A 662 -37.75 -2.91 8.90
CA ASN A 662 -38.57 -2.11 9.81
C ASN A 662 -37.81 -1.02 10.62
N THR A 663 -36.93 -0.25 9.96
CA THR A 663 -36.19 0.86 10.59
C THR A 663 -36.91 2.21 10.55
N THR A 664 -36.83 2.95 11.67
CA THR A 664 -37.27 4.34 11.81
C THR A 664 -36.18 5.19 12.47
N GLY A 665 -35.03 5.30 11.80
CA GLY A 665 -33.90 6.13 12.23
C GLY A 665 -33.53 7.20 11.21
N HIS A 666 -32.81 8.23 11.64
CA HIS A 666 -32.41 9.35 10.77
C HIS A 666 -31.03 9.08 10.16
N ILE A 667 -30.93 9.12 8.83
CA ILE A 667 -29.64 9.07 8.11
C ILE A 667 -29.27 10.50 7.71
N SER A 668 -28.07 10.92 8.12
CA SER A 668 -27.46 12.20 7.77
C SER A 668 -26.15 11.97 7.03
N PHE A 669 -25.90 12.79 6.01
CA PHE A 669 -24.72 12.72 5.15
C PHE A 669 -23.96 14.04 5.18
N ARG A 670 -22.63 14.00 5.21
CA ARG A 670 -21.78 15.19 5.13
C ARG A 670 -20.47 14.88 4.40
N SER A 671 -20.17 15.61 3.33
CA SER A 671 -18.84 15.63 2.72
C SER A 671 -18.11 16.96 3.00
N GLY A 672 -16.79 16.92 2.89
CA GLY A 672 -15.91 18.08 2.90
C GLY A 672 -14.68 17.80 2.03
N TYR A 673 -14.22 18.83 1.32
CA TYR A 673 -13.15 18.73 0.33
C TYR A 673 -11.97 19.60 0.77
N GLU A 674 -10.74 19.10 0.64
CA GLU A 674 -9.50 19.81 0.99
C GLU A 674 -8.45 19.56 -0.09
N GLY A 675 -8.42 20.42 -1.12
CA GLY A 675 -7.69 20.15 -2.35
C GLY A 675 -8.22 18.87 -3.02
N VAL A 676 -7.32 17.92 -3.29
CA VAL A 676 -7.64 16.60 -3.87
C VAL A 676 -8.27 15.63 -2.86
N ARG A 677 -8.24 15.93 -1.54
CA ARG A 677 -8.79 15.06 -0.50
C ARG A 677 -10.30 15.22 -0.36
N VAL A 678 -10.99 14.11 -0.08
CA VAL A 678 -12.40 14.10 0.32
C VAL A 678 -12.59 13.32 1.62
N LEU A 679 -13.24 13.98 2.59
CA LEU A 679 -13.74 13.37 3.82
C LEU A 679 -15.26 13.25 3.71
N THR A 680 -15.80 12.05 3.85
CA THR A 680 -17.24 11.78 3.76
C THR A 680 -17.72 10.99 4.96
N ASN A 681 -18.69 11.54 5.68
CA ASN A 681 -19.29 10.94 6.87
C ASN A 681 -20.77 10.63 6.62
N LEU A 682 -21.14 9.37 6.82
CA LEU A 682 -22.52 8.90 6.81
C LEU A 682 -22.91 8.43 8.22
N THR A 683 -23.85 9.15 8.84
CA THR A 683 -24.28 8.95 10.23
C THR A 683 -25.73 8.48 10.31
N TYR A 684 -25.96 7.34 10.95
CA TYR A 684 -27.29 6.77 11.20
C TYR A 684 -27.61 6.86 12.70
N GLU A 685 -28.66 7.62 13.04
CA GLU A 685 -29.15 7.82 14.40
C GLU A 685 -30.29 6.83 14.73
N PHE A 686 -30.14 6.05 15.81
CA PHE A 686 -31.12 5.03 16.20
C PHE A 686 -31.29 4.86 17.73
N PRO A 687 -32.49 4.46 18.21
CA PRO A 687 -32.66 3.96 19.57
C PRO A 687 -32.01 2.58 19.74
N LEU A 688 -31.22 2.40 20.80
CA LEU A 688 -30.47 1.15 21.07
C LEU A 688 -31.32 -0.13 20.93
N ALA A 689 -32.56 -0.11 21.42
CA ALA A 689 -33.46 -1.27 21.46
C ALA A 689 -33.90 -1.80 20.08
N LEU A 690 -33.71 -1.06 18.98
CA LEU A 690 -34.01 -1.57 17.63
C LEU A 690 -32.90 -2.46 17.06
N HIS A 691 -31.65 -2.22 17.46
CA HIS A 691 -30.46 -2.84 16.85
C HIS A 691 -29.52 -3.52 17.87
N GLU A 692 -29.93 -3.68 19.13
CA GLU A 692 -29.08 -4.28 20.16
C GLU A 692 -28.64 -5.72 19.82
N GLY A 693 -27.33 -5.94 19.72
CA GLY A 693 -26.75 -7.21 19.29
C GLY A 693 -26.90 -7.52 17.79
N GLN A 694 -27.31 -6.55 16.97
CA GLN A 694 -27.35 -6.67 15.52
C GLN A 694 -26.09 -6.10 14.87
N ASP A 695 -25.84 -6.55 13.65
CA ASP A 695 -24.77 -6.07 12.78
C ASP A 695 -25.31 -5.04 11.80
N LEU A 696 -24.73 -3.83 11.80
CA LEU A 696 -25.03 -2.77 10.84
C LEU A 696 -23.92 -2.71 9.80
N ILE A 697 -24.25 -2.66 8.50
CA ILE A 697 -23.25 -2.75 7.43
C ILE A 697 -23.20 -1.42 6.68
N CYS A 698 -22.04 -0.75 6.72
CA CYS A 698 -21.76 0.33 5.78
C CYS A 698 -21.21 -0.27 4.48
N LEU A 699 -21.84 0.05 3.35
CA LEU A 699 -21.35 -0.24 2.02
C LEU A 699 -20.69 1.00 1.43
N ILE A 700 -19.51 0.80 0.84
CA ILE A 700 -18.91 1.72 -0.12
C ILE A 700 -19.25 1.20 -1.51
N GLN A 701 -19.71 2.08 -2.39
CA GLN A 701 -19.77 1.82 -3.83
C GLN A 701 -18.87 2.81 -4.56
N ASN A 702 -17.78 2.32 -5.15
CA ASN A 702 -16.91 3.12 -6.01
C ASN A 702 -17.47 3.14 -7.45
N HIS A 703 -17.08 4.15 -8.25
CA HIS A 703 -17.47 4.27 -9.67
C HIS A 703 -17.14 3.02 -10.51
N HIS A 704 -16.06 2.30 -10.18
CA HIS A 704 -15.67 1.04 -10.85
C HIS A 704 -16.48 -0.20 -10.40
N GLY A 705 -17.60 -0.04 -9.69
CA GLY A 705 -18.50 -1.14 -9.30
C GLY A 705 -18.02 -2.02 -8.14
N LEU A 706 -16.76 -1.87 -7.70
CA LEU A 706 -16.24 -2.48 -6.48
C LEU A 706 -17.07 -2.04 -5.26
N LYS A 707 -17.47 -3.03 -4.46
CA LYS A 707 -18.26 -2.85 -3.23
C LYS A 707 -17.50 -3.35 -2.01
N GLU A 708 -16.84 -2.44 -1.29
CA GLU A 708 -16.32 -2.75 0.04
C GLU A 708 -17.48 -2.70 1.06
N ARG A 709 -17.50 -3.65 1.99
CA ARG A 709 -18.46 -3.69 3.09
C ARG A 709 -17.71 -3.74 4.41
N ARG A 710 -18.09 -2.88 5.36
CA ARG A 710 -17.64 -2.99 6.76
C ARG A 710 -18.82 -3.05 7.69
N THR A 711 -18.87 -4.15 8.43
CA THR A 711 -19.83 -4.41 9.49
C THR A 711 -19.38 -3.73 10.77
N VAL A 712 -20.31 -3.13 11.51
CA VAL A 712 -20.12 -2.72 12.90
C VAL A 712 -21.17 -3.39 13.77
N HIS A 713 -20.69 -4.08 14.81
CA HIS A 713 -21.57 -4.76 15.77
C HIS A 713 -22.11 -3.78 16.80
N VAL A 714 -23.44 -3.72 16.97
CA VAL A 714 -24.06 -2.94 18.04
C VAL A 714 -24.01 -3.76 19.33
N PRO A 715 -23.35 -3.28 20.41
CA PRO A 715 -23.14 -4.08 21.61
C PRO A 715 -24.45 -4.61 22.21
N ARG A 716 -24.50 -5.93 22.47
CA ARG A 716 -25.63 -6.58 23.14
C ARG A 716 -25.51 -6.45 24.66
N TYR A 717 -26.40 -5.68 25.27
CA TYR A 717 -26.50 -5.60 26.73
C TYR A 717 -27.62 -6.51 27.26
N TYR A 718 -27.55 -6.81 28.56
CA TYR A 718 -28.61 -7.48 29.33
C TYR A 718 -28.30 -7.42 30.84
N ILE A 719 -29.34 -7.46 31.68
CA ILE A 719 -29.19 -7.73 33.12
C ILE A 719 -29.80 -9.11 33.39
N SER A 720 -28.98 -10.07 33.86
CA SER A 720 -29.42 -11.46 34.07
C SER A 720 -29.98 -11.73 35.46
N SER A 721 -29.47 -11.06 36.51
CA SER A 721 -30.05 -11.12 37.86
C SER A 721 -29.54 -10.00 38.76
N VAL A 722 -30.30 -9.69 39.81
CA VAL A 722 -29.79 -9.04 41.02
C VAL A 722 -29.74 -10.10 42.12
N ARG A 723 -28.64 -10.17 42.87
CA ARG A 723 -28.48 -11.14 43.98
C ARG A 723 -28.13 -10.42 45.27
N VAL A 724 -28.67 -10.90 46.38
CA VAL A 724 -28.21 -10.55 47.73
C VAL A 724 -26.89 -11.28 48.00
N LEU A 725 -25.88 -10.58 48.50
CA LEU A 725 -24.59 -11.19 48.88
C LEU A 725 -24.54 -11.61 50.36
N ASN A 726 -25.41 -11.06 51.20
CA ASN A 726 -25.55 -11.49 52.60
C ASN A 726 -26.08 -12.93 52.66
N GLN A 727 -25.68 -13.67 53.71
CA GLN A 727 -26.29 -14.96 54.06
C GLN A 727 -27.80 -14.77 54.23
N THR A 728 -28.59 -15.52 53.46
CA THR A 728 -30.06 -15.42 53.44
C THR A 728 -30.68 -16.80 53.28
N THR A 729 -31.85 -17.02 53.89
CA THR A 729 -32.61 -18.27 53.70
C THR A 729 -33.58 -18.11 52.52
N PRO A 730 -33.50 -18.97 51.48
CA PRO A 730 -34.40 -18.87 50.33
C PRO A 730 -35.81 -19.37 50.71
N LEU A 731 -36.79 -18.48 50.67
CA LEU A 731 -38.20 -18.83 50.77
C LEU A 731 -38.75 -19.08 49.37
N TYR A 732 -39.07 -20.35 49.09
CA TYR A 732 -39.77 -20.78 47.88
C TYR A 732 -41.29 -20.65 48.07
N LYS A 733 -42.00 -20.13 47.06
CA LYS A 733 -43.47 -20.24 46.99
C LYS A 733 -43.88 -21.67 46.60
N PRO A 734 -44.98 -22.23 47.12
CA PRO A 734 -45.36 -23.62 46.83
C PRO A 734 -45.89 -23.88 45.41
N TYR A 735 -46.23 -22.84 44.64
CA TYR A 735 -46.80 -22.94 43.29
C TYR A 735 -46.42 -21.72 42.45
N GLY A 736 -46.11 -21.98 41.17
CA GLY A 736 -45.69 -20.97 40.20
C GLY A 736 -44.18 -20.79 40.14
N ASP A 737 -43.66 -20.63 38.92
CA ASP A 737 -42.29 -20.16 38.70
C ASP A 737 -42.18 -18.65 39.06
N GLU A 738 -40.96 -18.15 39.14
CA GLU A 738 -40.52 -16.80 39.53
C GLU A 738 -40.33 -16.48 41.04
N PHE A 739 -39.18 -15.83 41.30
CA PHE A 739 -38.72 -15.15 42.52
C PHE A 739 -38.54 -16.00 43.80
N VAL A 740 -37.28 -16.39 44.04
CA VAL A 740 -36.79 -16.70 45.39
C VAL A 740 -36.87 -15.44 46.25
N ILE A 741 -37.59 -15.50 47.37
CA ILE A 741 -37.58 -14.42 48.36
C ILE A 741 -36.43 -14.69 49.33
N HIS A 742 -35.45 -13.80 49.36
CA HIS A 742 -34.29 -13.91 50.23
C HIS A 742 -34.65 -13.40 51.63
N ARG A 743 -34.87 -14.31 52.59
CA ARG A 743 -35.13 -13.91 53.98
C ARG A 743 -33.82 -13.64 54.73
N MET A 744 -33.77 -12.50 55.39
CA MET A 744 -32.65 -12.06 56.23
C MET A 744 -33.16 -11.51 57.57
N SER A 745 -32.42 -11.75 58.65
CA SER A 745 -32.70 -11.14 59.95
C SER A 745 -31.68 -10.03 60.26
N LEU A 746 -32.17 -8.88 60.73
CA LEU A 746 -31.35 -7.77 61.27
C LEU A 746 -31.42 -7.75 62.79
N LYS A 747 -30.36 -7.30 63.46
CA LYS A 747 -30.32 -7.19 64.93
C LYS A 747 -31.01 -5.91 65.37
N GLU A 748 -31.96 -6.02 66.30
CA GLU A 748 -32.62 -4.85 66.88
C GLU A 748 -31.61 -3.96 67.63
N ASN A 749 -31.84 -2.64 67.68
CA ASN A 749 -31.00 -1.63 68.34
C ASN A 749 -29.59 -1.40 67.75
N PHE A 750 -29.11 -2.24 66.82
CA PHE A 750 -27.84 -2.02 66.10
C PHE A 750 -27.98 -1.00 64.96
N GLN A 751 -26.94 -0.19 64.75
CA GLN A 751 -26.84 0.84 63.71
C GLN A 751 -25.92 0.41 62.57
N ASN A 752 -25.98 1.11 61.43
CA ASN A 752 -25.13 0.92 60.24
C ASN A 752 -25.17 -0.52 59.66
N GLN A 753 -26.31 -1.20 59.81
CA GLN A 753 -26.53 -2.51 59.19
C GLN A 753 -26.76 -2.33 57.68
N ARG A 754 -26.30 -3.28 56.86
CA ARG A 754 -26.34 -3.18 55.40
C ARG A 754 -26.65 -4.49 54.71
N ILE A 755 -27.44 -4.42 53.64
CA ILE A 755 -27.74 -5.56 52.75
C ILE A 755 -27.07 -5.29 51.40
N LEU A 756 -26.06 -6.08 51.09
CA LEU A 756 -25.21 -5.95 49.91
C LEU A 756 -25.86 -6.64 48.71
N LEU A 757 -25.82 -5.98 47.56
CA LEU A 757 -26.49 -6.39 46.32
C LEU A 757 -25.47 -6.39 45.18
N LYS A 758 -25.52 -7.43 44.35
CA LYS A 758 -24.69 -7.54 43.14
C LYS A 758 -25.56 -7.76 41.92
N VAL A 759 -25.37 -6.89 40.94
CA VAL A 759 -26.02 -6.98 39.62
C VAL A 759 -25.13 -7.83 38.71
N TYR A 760 -25.73 -8.80 38.05
CA TYR A 760 -25.09 -9.67 37.06
C TYR A 760 -25.69 -9.39 35.68
N GLY A 761 -24.85 -9.35 34.65
CA GLY A 761 -25.24 -9.07 33.27
C GLY A 761 -24.11 -8.46 32.44
N SER A 762 -24.38 -8.23 31.16
CA SER A 762 -23.55 -7.41 30.27
C SER A 762 -24.11 -5.99 30.26
N VAL A 763 -23.65 -5.12 31.15
CA VAL A 763 -24.01 -3.69 31.18
C VAL A 763 -22.81 -2.85 31.66
N PRO A 764 -22.48 -1.72 31.01
CA PRO A 764 -21.32 -0.89 31.40
C PRO A 764 -21.62 -0.01 32.62
N THR A 765 -22.90 0.27 32.87
CA THR A 765 -23.43 1.07 33.97
C THR A 765 -24.86 0.62 34.23
N TYR A 766 -25.38 0.73 35.46
CA TYR A 766 -26.79 0.43 35.76
C TYR A 766 -27.31 1.35 36.88
N ASN A 767 -28.62 1.53 36.93
CA ASN A 767 -29.31 2.19 38.03
C ASN A 767 -29.92 1.13 38.95
N LEU A 768 -29.40 1.01 40.17
CA LEU A 768 -29.93 0.12 41.22
C LEU A 768 -30.77 0.94 42.19
N THR A 769 -32.05 0.60 42.35
CA THR A 769 -32.94 1.24 43.31
C THR A 769 -33.69 0.21 44.14
N CYS A 770 -33.84 0.47 45.43
CA CYS A 770 -34.62 -0.34 46.35
C CYS A 770 -35.75 0.48 46.95
N HIS A 771 -36.91 -0.14 47.06
CA HIS A 771 -38.07 0.41 47.76
C HIS A 771 -38.61 -0.65 48.71
N ARG A 772 -39.17 -0.21 49.82
CA ARG A 772 -39.95 -1.08 50.70
C ARG A 772 -41.37 -1.20 50.16
N ASN A 773 -42.03 -2.34 50.36
CA ASN A 773 -43.33 -2.63 49.75
C ASN A 773 -44.50 -1.79 50.32
N ASP A 774 -44.26 -0.97 51.35
CA ASP A 774 -45.19 0.04 51.88
C ASP A 774 -44.97 1.44 51.29
N GLY A 775 -44.00 1.61 50.37
CA GLY A 775 -43.67 2.88 49.73
C GLY A 775 -42.72 3.79 50.53
N SER A 776 -42.21 3.33 51.67
CA SER A 776 -41.20 4.09 52.42
C SER A 776 -39.87 4.22 51.66
N LEU A 777 -39.25 5.40 51.77
CA LEU A 777 -38.03 5.75 51.03
C LEU A 777 -36.80 5.13 51.71
N VAL A 778 -36.09 4.24 51.02
CA VAL A 778 -34.97 3.50 51.60
C VAL A 778 -33.63 4.08 51.17
N GLN A 779 -32.70 4.18 52.11
CA GLN A 779 -31.37 4.74 51.87
C GLN A 779 -30.46 3.73 51.18
N MET A 780 -29.75 4.17 50.14
CA MET A 780 -28.82 3.38 49.35
C MET A 780 -27.41 3.97 49.43
N ASP A 781 -26.40 3.11 49.55
CA ASP A 781 -24.99 3.45 49.42
C ASP A 781 -24.35 2.54 48.37
N GLY A 782 -24.24 3.04 47.13
CA GLY A 782 -23.77 2.28 45.98
C GLY A 782 -24.55 0.98 45.75
N GLY A 783 -23.90 -0.16 46.02
CA GLY A 783 -24.49 -1.50 45.93
C GLY A 783 -25.19 -1.99 47.21
N ALA A 784 -25.41 -1.13 48.22
CA ALA A 784 -25.93 -1.54 49.52
C ALA A 784 -27.25 -0.83 49.88
N LEU A 785 -28.21 -1.60 50.40
CA LEU A 785 -29.30 -1.08 51.24
C LEU A 785 -28.71 -0.73 52.61
N LEU A 786 -28.98 0.47 53.14
CA LEU A 786 -28.31 0.97 54.36
C LEU A 786 -29.30 1.40 55.45
N PHE A 787 -29.10 0.88 56.66
CA PHE A 787 -29.84 1.23 57.87
C PHE A 787 -28.92 2.01 58.82
N GLN A 788 -28.86 3.35 58.66
CA GLN A 788 -27.98 4.22 59.47
C GLN A 788 -28.50 4.41 60.91
N SER A 789 -29.82 4.51 61.08
CA SER A 789 -30.50 4.56 62.38
C SER A 789 -30.39 3.23 63.13
N LYS A 790 -30.81 3.23 64.41
CA LYS A 790 -31.03 1.97 65.13
C LYS A 790 -32.18 1.22 64.48
N VAL A 791 -31.95 -0.05 64.12
CA VAL A 791 -33.01 -0.91 63.56
C VAL A 791 -34.02 -1.29 64.65
N THR A 792 -35.30 -1.22 64.29
CA THR A 792 -36.48 -1.47 65.13
C THR A 792 -37.43 -2.45 64.44
N GLU A 793 -38.44 -3.00 65.14
CA GLU A 793 -39.46 -3.83 64.50
C GLU A 793 -40.18 -3.13 63.32
N GLN A 794 -40.21 -1.79 63.27
CA GLN A 794 -40.83 -1.06 62.16
C GLN A 794 -40.07 -1.22 60.84
N ASP A 795 -38.76 -1.48 60.89
CA ASP A 795 -37.90 -1.75 59.74
C ASP A 795 -38.13 -3.16 59.15
N ALA A 796 -38.75 -4.08 59.89
CA ALA A 796 -39.10 -5.41 59.39
C ALA A 796 -40.18 -5.32 58.28
N GLY A 797 -39.97 -5.99 57.15
CA GLY A 797 -40.85 -5.91 55.98
C GLY A 797 -40.23 -6.48 54.71
N LEU A 798 -41.00 -6.42 53.61
CA LEU A 798 -40.56 -6.85 52.28
C LEU A 798 -39.93 -5.68 51.51
N TYR A 799 -38.70 -5.87 51.05
CA TYR A 799 -37.95 -4.91 50.25
C TYR A 799 -37.78 -5.44 48.81
N THR A 800 -38.00 -4.57 47.84
CA THR A 800 -37.91 -4.86 46.41
C THR A 800 -36.78 -4.03 45.81
N CYS A 801 -35.67 -4.69 45.47
CA CYS A 801 -34.52 -4.07 44.84
C CYS A 801 -34.50 -4.41 43.35
N HIS A 802 -34.36 -3.40 42.48
CA HIS A 802 -34.27 -3.62 41.04
C HIS A 802 -33.13 -2.82 40.40
N ALA A 803 -32.39 -3.51 39.54
CA ALA A 803 -31.40 -2.91 38.65
C ALA A 803 -32.03 -2.67 37.28
N SER A 804 -31.69 -1.55 36.66
CA SER A 804 -32.20 -1.15 35.35
C SER A 804 -31.12 -0.50 34.48
N PHE A 805 -31.18 -0.78 33.18
CA PHE A 805 -30.36 -0.14 32.15
C PHE A 805 -31.13 -0.13 30.83
N TYR A 806 -31.49 1.06 30.33
CA TYR A 806 -32.42 1.21 29.21
C TYR A 806 -33.73 0.43 29.46
N HIS A 807 -33.98 -0.63 28.69
CA HIS A 807 -35.15 -1.50 28.83
C HIS A 807 -34.85 -2.80 29.60
N HIS A 808 -33.58 -3.10 29.88
CA HIS A 808 -33.17 -4.25 30.69
C HIS A 808 -33.46 -3.97 32.16
N LYS A 809 -34.15 -4.90 32.82
CA LYS A 809 -34.49 -4.81 34.24
C LYS A 809 -34.44 -6.19 34.88
N ALA A 810 -33.85 -6.27 36.07
CA ALA A 810 -33.93 -7.44 36.94
C ALA A 810 -34.22 -7.00 38.38
N SER A 811 -34.89 -7.85 39.16
CA SER A 811 -35.29 -7.54 40.53
C SER A 811 -35.09 -8.72 41.49
N VAL A 812 -34.86 -8.40 42.76
CA VAL A 812 -34.77 -9.33 43.87
C VAL A 812 -35.66 -8.88 45.02
N LEU A 813 -36.30 -9.86 45.67
CA LEU A 813 -37.20 -9.66 46.81
C LEU A 813 -36.50 -10.12 48.09
N ILE A 814 -36.53 -9.27 49.12
CA ILE A 814 -35.78 -9.45 50.36
C ILE A 814 -36.75 -9.31 51.53
N GLN A 815 -37.02 -10.40 52.24
CA GLN A 815 -37.84 -10.38 53.44
C GLN A 815 -36.93 -10.07 54.63
N VAL A 816 -37.05 -8.86 55.17
CA VAL A 816 -36.30 -8.41 56.35
C VAL A 816 -37.13 -8.69 57.59
N GLU A 817 -36.60 -9.52 58.47
CA GLU A 817 -37.09 -9.74 59.84
C GLU A 817 -36.17 -9.01 60.82
N VAL A 818 -36.66 -8.63 62.00
CA VAL A 818 -35.84 -8.00 63.05
C VAL A 818 -35.88 -8.89 64.29
N THR A 819 -34.72 -9.21 64.83
CA THR A 819 -34.54 -10.15 65.95
C THR A 819 -33.91 -9.46 67.15
N SER A 820 -34.53 -9.61 68.32
CA SER A 820 -33.98 -9.15 69.60
C SER A 820 -33.29 -10.30 70.35
N GLU A 821 -32.27 -9.97 71.16
CA GLU A 821 -31.47 -10.97 71.91
C GLU A 821 -32.34 -11.83 72.85
N ASN A 822 -33.34 -11.22 73.48
CA ASN A 822 -34.32 -11.88 74.35
C ASN A 822 -35.10 -12.99 73.62
N GLN A 823 -35.45 -12.76 72.35
CA GLN A 823 -36.21 -13.71 71.53
C GLN A 823 -35.33 -14.88 71.06
N GLN A 824 -34.05 -14.61 70.78
CA GLN A 824 -33.07 -15.61 70.38
C GLN A 824 -32.71 -16.54 71.57
N LEU A 825 -32.56 -15.98 72.78
CA LEU A 825 -32.44 -16.74 74.02
C LEU A 825 -33.66 -17.64 74.27
N MET A 826 -34.88 -17.12 74.11
CA MET A 826 -36.11 -17.91 74.25
C MET A 826 -36.19 -19.11 73.29
N MET A 827 -35.77 -18.93 72.03
CA MET A 827 -35.69 -20.05 71.08
C MET A 827 -34.73 -21.15 71.57
N VAL A 828 -33.53 -20.78 72.06
CA VAL A 828 -32.57 -21.75 72.59
C VAL A 828 -33.15 -22.48 73.81
N PHE A 829 -33.78 -21.77 74.76
CA PHE A 829 -34.42 -22.40 75.92
C PHE A 829 -35.50 -23.42 75.52
N ILE A 830 -36.31 -23.14 74.49
CA ILE A 830 -37.35 -24.06 74.00
C ILE A 830 -36.74 -25.31 73.35
N VAL A 831 -35.66 -25.17 72.58
CA VAL A 831 -34.93 -26.31 71.97
C VAL A 831 -34.24 -27.16 73.04
N CYS A 832 -33.67 -26.55 74.08
CA CYS A 832 -33.09 -27.28 75.22
C CYS A 832 -34.17 -28.02 76.05
N PHE A 833 -35.33 -27.40 76.30
CA PHE A 833 -36.42 -28.06 77.04
C PHE A 833 -37.04 -29.22 76.26
N SER A 834 -37.27 -29.06 74.97
CA SER A 834 -37.86 -30.10 74.13
C SER A 834 -36.92 -31.29 73.92
N SER A 835 -35.61 -31.06 73.77
CA SER A 835 -34.62 -32.15 73.73
C SER A 835 -34.47 -32.86 75.08
N ALA A 836 -34.47 -32.15 76.20
CA ALA A 836 -34.49 -32.76 77.54
C ALA A 836 -35.76 -33.60 77.80
N ALA A 837 -36.93 -33.14 77.33
CA ALA A 837 -38.18 -33.90 77.37
C ALA A 837 -38.10 -35.18 76.52
N ALA A 838 -37.54 -35.11 75.31
CA ALA A 838 -37.32 -36.30 74.46
C ALA A 838 -36.39 -37.33 75.12
N ILE A 839 -35.28 -36.89 75.72
CA ILE A 839 -34.31 -37.78 76.40
C ILE A 839 -34.94 -38.44 77.64
N THR A 840 -35.71 -37.69 78.43
CA THR A 840 -36.40 -38.25 79.61
C THR A 840 -37.51 -39.23 79.22
N ILE A 841 -38.25 -38.98 78.15
CA ILE A 841 -39.22 -39.94 77.59
C ILE A 841 -38.50 -41.22 77.12
N LEU A 842 -37.36 -41.11 76.43
CA LEU A 842 -36.57 -42.27 76.00
C LEU A 842 -36.05 -43.10 77.18
N LEU A 843 -35.60 -42.45 78.28
CA LEU A 843 -35.17 -43.14 79.50
C LEU A 843 -36.33 -43.85 80.22
N ILE A 844 -37.53 -43.26 80.23
CA ILE A 844 -38.73 -43.92 80.76
C ILE A 844 -39.08 -45.15 79.92
N VAL A 845 -39.02 -45.04 78.58
CA VAL A 845 -39.29 -46.17 77.68
C VAL A 845 -38.28 -47.31 77.86
N THR A 846 -36.98 -47.03 78.00
CA THR A 846 -35.98 -48.09 78.23
C THR A 846 -36.14 -48.77 79.59
N LEU A 847 -36.49 -48.02 80.65
CA LEU A 847 -36.86 -48.60 81.94
C LEU A 847 -38.07 -49.52 81.83
N CYS A 848 -39.13 -49.11 81.13
CA CYS A 848 -40.32 -49.93 80.90
C CYS A 848 -40.03 -51.21 80.10
N VAL A 849 -39.03 -51.20 79.20
CA VAL A 849 -38.58 -52.41 78.47
C VAL A 849 -37.83 -53.36 79.40
N PHE A 850 -36.89 -52.86 80.23
CA PHE A 850 -36.14 -53.71 81.16
C PHE A 850 -37.03 -54.35 82.23
N CYS A 851 -38.07 -53.66 82.71
CA CYS A 851 -39.01 -54.22 83.69
C CYS A 851 -39.89 -55.38 83.16
N LYS A 852 -39.81 -55.75 81.87
CA LYS A 852 -40.64 -56.80 81.26
C LYS A 852 -39.93 -58.13 80.99
N ILE A 853 -38.64 -58.25 81.33
CA ILE A 853 -37.83 -59.45 81.10
C ILE A 853 -37.71 -60.28 82.40
N ASN A 854 -38.83 -60.82 82.87
CA ASN A 854 -38.86 -61.88 83.89
C ASN A 854 -40.25 -62.56 83.92
N GLY A 855 -40.38 -63.77 83.37
CA GLY A 855 -41.60 -64.56 83.49
C GLY A 855 -41.94 -65.50 82.32
N GLY A 856 -41.61 -66.79 82.46
CA GLY A 856 -42.51 -67.91 82.13
C GLY A 856 -42.90 -68.20 80.67
N ASP A 857 -42.10 -69.04 80.03
CA ASP A 857 -42.52 -70.27 79.33
C ASP A 857 -43.35 -70.32 78.01
N ARG A 858 -43.12 -71.45 77.34
CA ARG A 858 -43.73 -72.01 76.11
C ARG A 858 -44.88 -73.00 76.53
N PRO A 859 -45.75 -73.60 75.64
CA PRO A 859 -45.41 -74.01 74.27
C PRO A 859 -46.53 -74.17 73.18
N ALA A 860 -46.05 -74.55 71.99
CA ALA A 860 -46.64 -75.52 71.03
C ALA A 860 -47.77 -75.16 70.02
N SER A 861 -47.53 -75.64 68.78
CA SER A 861 -48.47 -76.33 67.87
C SER A 861 -49.33 -75.55 66.82
N LYS A 862 -48.83 -75.60 65.57
CA LYS A 862 -49.54 -75.86 64.28
C LYS A 862 -50.41 -74.79 63.59
N SER A 863 -50.23 -74.73 62.26
CA SER A 863 -51.25 -74.56 61.18
C SER A 863 -51.84 -73.14 60.93
N CYS A 864 -51.92 -72.60 59.70
CA CYS A 864 -51.36 -73.00 58.39
C CYS A 864 -51.49 -71.85 57.33
N LYS A 865 -50.77 -71.97 56.20
CA LYS A 865 -50.89 -71.27 54.89
C LYS A 865 -50.46 -69.79 54.73
N LYS A 866 -49.41 -69.65 53.88
CA LYS A 866 -49.20 -68.62 52.81
C LYS A 866 -48.97 -67.15 53.23
N ARG A 867 -48.15 -66.35 52.51
CA ARG A 867 -47.29 -66.59 51.32
C ARG A 867 -46.13 -65.57 51.23
N GLU A 868 -45.00 -66.00 50.65
CA GLU A 868 -43.95 -65.19 49.96
C GLU A 868 -43.46 -63.87 50.61
N SER A 869 -42.33 -63.98 51.30
CA SER A 869 -41.20 -63.03 51.21
C SER A 869 -40.51 -63.14 49.83
N LEU A 870 -39.68 -62.21 49.35
CA LEU A 870 -39.11 -60.99 49.94
C LEU A 870 -39.39 -59.75 49.05
N ALA A 871 -39.35 -58.56 49.65
CA ALA A 871 -39.01 -57.32 48.96
C ALA A 871 -38.14 -56.45 49.88
N PRO A 872 -37.13 -55.75 49.34
CA PRO A 872 -36.88 -54.39 49.78
C PRO A 872 -36.59 -53.40 48.62
N LEU A 873 -37.35 -52.31 48.64
CA LEU A 873 -36.90 -50.93 48.43
C LEU A 873 -35.93 -50.61 47.28
N THR A 874 -36.52 -50.08 46.21
CA THR A 874 -36.09 -48.84 45.53
C THR A 874 -35.67 -47.72 46.50
N SER A 875 -34.76 -46.79 46.20
CA SER A 875 -33.92 -46.55 45.01
C SER A 875 -32.91 -45.41 45.30
N LEU A 876 -32.12 -45.00 44.30
CA LEU A 876 -31.32 -43.75 44.22
C LEU A 876 -30.03 -43.66 45.05
N THR A 877 -28.92 -44.11 44.43
CA THR A 877 -27.62 -43.40 44.47
C THR A 877 -26.98 -43.45 43.09
N GLN A 878 -26.66 -42.29 42.52
CA GLN A 878 -25.84 -42.06 41.33
C GLN A 878 -24.67 -41.13 41.74
N ASP A 879 -23.50 -41.09 41.09
CA ASP A 879 -23.03 -41.78 39.88
C ASP A 879 -21.63 -42.41 40.09
N LEU A 880 -21.14 -43.17 39.11
CA LEU A 880 -19.84 -43.85 39.11
C LEU A 880 -18.94 -43.40 37.94
N CYS A 881 -17.63 -43.53 38.11
CA CYS A 881 -16.62 -43.22 37.09
C CYS A 881 -16.62 -44.20 35.90
N SER A 882 -16.00 -43.76 34.81
CA SER A 882 -15.88 -44.46 33.52
C SER A 882 -15.21 -45.85 33.61
N PRO A 883 -15.66 -46.84 32.82
CA PRO A 883 -14.94 -48.09 32.53
C PRO A 883 -14.13 -48.00 31.23
N GLU A 884 -13.23 -48.96 30.98
CA GLU A 884 -12.54 -49.10 29.69
C GLU A 884 -12.48 -50.56 29.17
N LEU A 885 -12.47 -50.68 27.84
CA LEU A 885 -11.81 -51.72 27.04
C LEU A 885 -12.39 -53.15 26.90
N ARG A 886 -12.93 -53.42 25.68
CA ARG A 886 -12.87 -54.69 24.89
C ARG A 886 -13.75 -55.89 25.36
N LYS A 887 -14.13 -56.87 24.52
CA LYS A 887 -13.81 -57.15 23.10
C LYS A 887 -14.89 -57.97 22.34
N GLU A 888 -14.91 -57.80 21.01
CA GLU A 888 -15.26 -58.76 19.93
C GLU A 888 -16.67 -59.40 19.75
N LYS A 889 -17.25 -59.08 18.57
CA LYS A 889 -17.90 -59.96 17.54
C LYS A 889 -19.21 -60.70 17.85
N ALA A 890 -20.20 -60.38 17.00
CA ALA A 890 -21.32 -61.24 16.60
C ALA A 890 -21.54 -61.15 15.08
N ALA A 891 -22.38 -62.01 14.49
CA ALA A 891 -22.76 -61.99 13.07
C ALA A 891 -24.16 -62.62 12.84
N VAL A 892 -24.69 -62.48 11.61
CA VAL A 892 -25.91 -63.12 11.04
C VAL A 892 -27.28 -62.41 11.26
N THR A 893 -27.64 -61.56 10.29
CA THR A 893 -28.91 -61.50 9.50
C THR A 893 -30.28 -61.60 10.23
N VAL A 894 -31.14 -60.54 10.35
CA VAL A 894 -32.06 -59.89 9.34
C VAL A 894 -33.12 -60.87 8.75
N PRO A 895 -34.45 -60.54 8.55
CA PRO A 895 -35.09 -59.22 8.31
C PRO A 895 -36.47 -58.86 8.96
N GLY A 896 -36.87 -57.59 8.82
CA GLY A 896 -38.28 -57.11 8.67
C GLY A 896 -38.96 -56.50 9.91
N GLY A 897 -39.71 -55.38 9.87
CA GLY A 897 -40.05 -54.41 8.80
C GLY A 897 -41.51 -53.89 8.94
N GLY A 898 -41.93 -52.68 8.53
CA GLY A 898 -41.24 -51.50 7.97
C GLY A 898 -42.23 -50.42 7.47
N GLY A 899 -41.86 -49.13 7.47
CA GLY A 899 -42.66 -47.96 7.03
C GLY A 899 -42.29 -46.68 7.81
N GLN A 900 -42.34 -45.44 7.29
CA GLN A 900 -42.72 -44.92 5.95
C GLN A 900 -41.84 -43.70 5.54
N GLU A 901 -41.94 -43.20 4.31
CA GLU A 901 -41.01 -42.25 3.62
C GLU A 901 -40.78 -40.87 4.28
N TYR A 902 -39.61 -40.19 4.19
CA TYR A 902 -38.72 -39.82 3.06
C TYR A 902 -39.33 -38.74 2.11
N ASN A 903 -38.61 -37.80 1.48
CA ASN A 903 -37.17 -37.49 1.25
C ASN A 903 -36.94 -35.97 1.57
N GLN A 904 -35.76 -35.32 1.65
CA GLN A 904 -34.29 -35.59 1.56
C GLN A 904 -33.57 -34.35 2.19
N LEU A 905 -32.25 -34.09 2.26
CA LEU A 905 -30.96 -34.64 1.79
C LEU A 905 -29.92 -34.54 2.96
N LEU A 906 -28.61 -34.86 2.83
CA LEU A 906 -27.92 -36.10 2.43
C LEU A 906 -26.39 -35.92 2.62
N SER A 907 -25.77 -36.60 3.59
CA SER A 907 -24.34 -36.93 3.54
C SER A 907 -24.03 -38.13 4.46
N TYR A 908 -23.56 -39.24 3.88
CA TYR A 908 -23.10 -40.41 4.63
C TYR A 908 -21.65 -40.74 4.24
N SER A 909 -20.89 -41.29 5.20
CA SER A 909 -19.58 -41.89 4.97
C SER A 909 -19.68 -43.39 4.69
N ILE A 910 -19.10 -43.87 3.59
CA ILE A 910 -18.77 -45.28 3.35
C ILE A 910 -17.37 -45.36 2.72
N VAL A 911 -16.60 -46.39 3.05
CA VAL A 911 -15.28 -46.68 2.46
C VAL A 911 -15.19 -48.17 2.11
N ILE A 912 -14.86 -48.46 0.84
CA ILE A 912 -14.34 -49.74 0.30
C ILE A 912 -13.40 -49.30 -0.83
N ASP A 913 -12.08 -49.27 -0.60
CA ASP A 913 -11.11 -50.36 -0.88
C ASP A 913 -10.88 -50.67 -2.36
N ALA A 914 -9.68 -50.33 -2.85
CA ALA A 914 -8.93 -51.06 -3.88
C ALA A 914 -7.44 -50.66 -3.82
N ARG A 915 -6.54 -51.61 -4.13
CA ARG A 915 -5.15 -51.31 -4.50
C ARG A 915 -5.06 -51.00 -6.00
N SER A 916 -4.08 -50.18 -6.39
CA SER A 916 -3.07 -50.67 -7.35
C SER A 916 -1.71 -50.04 -7.08
N THR A 917 -0.66 -50.75 -7.50
CA THR A 917 0.66 -50.20 -7.80
C THR A 917 0.72 -49.81 -9.27
N VAL A 918 1.70 -48.96 -9.62
CA VAL A 918 1.93 -48.34 -10.94
C VAL A 918 0.92 -47.22 -11.23
#